data_AF-A0A959YRJ1-F1
#
_entry.id   AF-A0A959YRJ1-F1
#
_cell.length_a   1.000
_cell.length_b   1.000
_cell.length_c   1.000
_cell.angle_alpha   90.00
_cell.angle_beta   90.00
_cell.angle_gamma   90.00
#
_symmetry.space_group_name_H-M   'P 1'
#
loop_
_entity.id
_entity.type
_entity.pdbx_description
1 polymer ?
#
loop_
_entity_poly.entity_id
_entity_poly.type
_entity_poly.pdbx_seq_one_letter_code
_entity_poly.pdbx_strand_id
1 'polypeptide(L)'
;MQLTAKMVTVVVLFYAALVTFQSQAQKPGKKYEKPLTHHMTPEEEKLRHLIGKDFTPTAPPTGPVRNVAEFEKMQAVLIRYPFGIPYSVIQEMAEDITVVTIVEDASEESYVYNQYISNGVNTGNCEFLHAASDSYWSRDYGPWFIFDGNDQPGIVDFPYNRPNRPNDDEVPVEVANMLGINLFGMNVIHTGGNYMTDGMGISSSSDLVYDENTLTPAQINQEFQDFLGINTYHVVPDPNNTYIDHIDCWGKFLDVDKVLIREVPSTHAQYDEIEATAAYYAAQTSSYGVPYQVFRVYTPNDQPYTNSIILNKKVLVPVTGSSWDDDALAAYEAAMPGYEVVGMTGSWYSTDALHCRAKGIADIGMLHISHVPVLTDQPVQPDYYIEADITAHSGQAIYPDSVFAVYNVNGGEWDTIPMFYSSGKTYAGYIPGENYGSQISYFIYAADQSGRHTTHPFIGTPDPHRFYIGEELLPQISAYPGVFNVTLGLDENTNKILTVKNTGGPVLNYQANVVYSSESDAIVQAYPQPVNFWTGSCTDATKTETSMVVAYNNEDGWMRFDVSAIPVGSQINSIELHGYINDTYWPYWSITSLPDDPLTASASTIRSWIESHSSSGEAYYFGNENSSFATGWHTWSLGNSATTDLEIALSGGWFSVGIDSRDNDNTYYLIFDGWAESNPPYLVIDYSYTPAFEWLSLDGNSGVSGTIQQNDSVTINAGFDATGLDEGIYSASIDISSNDPDQPQMSIPVTLEVITAKFIEVKLFLQGAFHNTEMTTHLNQAGMIPDNQPYDISPWNYDGTENLNAIPDPDITDWILVEYRDAADAGSANSSTIIGREAAFLLKDGTVVASDGSGSLTFPYSVQNELFVVVYHRNHVPVMSANPVTESGGIYHYDFTISDEQFYGGMGSCIEVVPGVWSLIGGDADADGSVNSTDKDTYWNSLVGLKGYLKTDFNLDGETDNKDKNNIWIPANGSTGLLP
;
A
#
# COMPACT_ATOMS: atom_id res chain seq x y z
N MET A 1 26.03 -71.23 12.26
CA MET A 1 26.13 -70.14 13.25
C MET A 1 26.63 -68.92 12.48
N GLN A 2 25.80 -68.27 11.67
CA GLN A 2 24.78 -67.24 11.99
C GLN A 2 25.41 -65.84 12.26
N LEU A 3 24.93 -64.85 11.47
CA LEU A 3 24.84 -63.40 11.68
C LEU A 3 25.91 -62.42 11.11
N THR A 4 25.42 -61.63 10.11
CA THR A 4 25.52 -60.15 9.87
C THR A 4 26.89 -59.52 9.54
N ALA A 5 27.15 -58.83 8.42
CA ALA A 5 26.48 -57.75 7.67
C ALA A 5 26.73 -56.31 8.18
N LYS A 6 27.27 -55.50 7.25
CA LYS A 6 27.28 -54.02 7.10
C LYS A 6 28.46 -53.18 7.62
N MET A 7 28.83 -52.27 6.69
CA MET A 7 29.56 -51.00 6.77
C MET A 7 31.08 -50.98 6.52
N VAL A 8 31.44 -50.00 5.69
CA VAL A 8 32.78 -49.50 5.31
C VAL A 8 33.46 -50.17 4.11
N THR A 9 32.95 -49.92 2.90
CA THR A 9 33.78 -49.68 1.70
C THR A 9 32.99 -48.85 0.68
N VAL A 10 32.80 -47.57 0.98
CA VAL A 10 32.37 -46.53 0.02
C VAL A 10 33.30 -45.37 0.28
N VAL A 11 34.15 -45.00 -0.69
CA VAL A 11 34.80 -43.67 -0.86
C VAL A 11 35.83 -43.63 -2.02
N VAL A 12 36.25 -44.75 -2.65
CA VAL A 12 37.33 -44.67 -3.69
C VAL A 12 36.95 -45.20 -5.08
N LEU A 13 35.67 -45.45 -5.37
CA LEU A 13 35.21 -45.92 -6.70
C LEU A 13 34.18 -45.01 -7.38
N PHE A 14 34.19 -43.72 -7.06
CA PHE A 14 33.24 -42.72 -7.62
C PHE A 14 33.90 -41.61 -8.47
N TYR A 15 35.15 -41.77 -8.91
CA TYR A 15 35.90 -40.72 -9.63
C TYR A 15 36.56 -41.14 -10.96
N ALA A 16 36.02 -42.16 -11.65
CA ALA A 16 36.55 -42.60 -12.94
C ALA A 16 35.48 -43.13 -13.91
N ALA A 17 34.32 -42.47 -13.98
CA ALA A 17 33.25 -42.75 -14.95
C ALA A 17 32.66 -41.47 -15.56
N LEU A 18 33.50 -40.45 -15.78
CA LEU A 18 33.20 -39.28 -16.59
C LEU A 18 34.30 -39.18 -17.66
N VAL A 19 33.89 -38.91 -18.89
CA VAL A 19 34.68 -38.93 -20.12
C VAL A 19 34.78 -40.32 -20.78
N THR A 20 33.63 -40.86 -21.18
CA THR A 20 33.55 -41.51 -22.49
C THR A 20 32.81 -40.58 -23.43
N PHE A 21 33.54 -40.03 -24.40
CA PHE A 21 32.97 -39.47 -25.62
C PHE A 21 32.02 -40.51 -26.22
N GLN A 22 30.70 -40.32 -26.06
CA GLN A 22 29.75 -40.86 -27.02
C GLN A 22 29.79 -39.93 -28.22
N SER A 23 30.62 -40.33 -29.19
CA SER A 23 30.48 -39.90 -30.57
C SER A 23 29.01 -39.96 -30.96
N GLN A 24 28.47 -38.85 -31.46
CA GLN A 24 27.21 -38.81 -32.19
C GLN A 24 27.22 -39.93 -33.23
N ALA A 25 26.43 -40.99 -32.99
CA ALA A 25 26.07 -41.90 -34.05
C ALA A 25 25.17 -41.11 -35.00
N GLN A 26 25.76 -40.80 -36.14
CA GLN A 26 25.18 -40.09 -37.27
C GLN A 26 23.84 -40.71 -37.70
N LYS A 27 22.80 -39.87 -37.86
CA LYS A 27 21.51 -40.19 -38.47
C LYS A 27 21.66 -41.02 -39.76
N PRO A 28 20.77 -41.98 -40.07
CA PRO A 28 20.54 -42.42 -41.43
C PRO A 28 19.77 -41.33 -42.20
N GLY A 29 20.50 -40.46 -42.90
CA GLY A 29 20.16 -39.82 -44.17
C GLY A 29 18.89 -38.95 -44.33
N LYS A 30 19.02 -37.61 -44.18
CA LYS A 30 18.70 -36.59 -45.22
C LYS A 30 19.12 -35.17 -44.79
N LYS A 31 19.31 -34.31 -45.80
CA LYS A 31 19.88 -32.95 -45.76
C LYS A 31 18.90 -31.95 -45.13
N TYR A 32 19.29 -31.25 -44.07
CA TYR A 32 18.60 -30.02 -43.65
C TYR A 32 19.20 -28.85 -44.44
N GLU A 33 18.52 -28.45 -45.52
CA GLU A 33 18.71 -27.11 -46.09
C GLU A 33 18.09 -26.12 -45.09
N LYS A 34 18.92 -25.22 -44.51
CA LYS A 34 18.61 -24.09 -43.60
C LYS A 34 17.45 -24.27 -42.56
N PRO A 35 17.69 -24.03 -41.25
CA PRO A 35 16.60 -24.03 -40.27
C PRO A 35 15.53 -22.98 -40.65
N LEU A 36 14.26 -23.41 -40.71
CA LEU A 36 13.10 -22.53 -40.92
C LEU A 36 12.89 -21.62 -39.69
N THR A 37 12.40 -20.41 -39.90
CA THR A 37 12.13 -19.41 -38.87
C THR A 37 10.62 -19.28 -38.62
N HIS A 38 10.19 -18.85 -37.44
CA HIS A 38 8.76 -18.61 -37.20
C HIS A 38 8.22 -17.39 -37.99
N HIS A 39 9.03 -16.33 -38.18
CA HIS A 39 8.74 -15.28 -39.16
C HIS A 39 8.83 -15.78 -40.61
N MET A 40 8.10 -15.08 -41.47
CA MET A 40 8.37 -15.09 -42.91
C MET A 40 9.69 -14.37 -43.20
N THR A 41 10.64 -15.10 -43.79
CA THR A 41 11.92 -14.52 -44.24
C THR A 41 11.71 -13.62 -45.47
N PRO A 42 12.63 -12.68 -45.77
CA PRO A 42 12.59 -11.89 -47.00
C PRO A 42 12.61 -12.72 -48.29
N GLU A 43 13.13 -13.95 -48.23
CA GLU A 43 13.07 -14.92 -49.31
C GLU A 43 11.69 -15.57 -49.44
N GLU A 44 11.06 -15.96 -48.33
CA GLU A 44 9.69 -16.48 -48.30
C GLU A 44 8.67 -15.41 -48.74
N GLU A 45 8.85 -14.14 -48.37
CA GLU A 45 7.94 -13.05 -48.77
C GLU A 45 7.83 -12.94 -50.30
N LYS A 46 8.93 -13.18 -51.04
CA LYS A 46 8.91 -13.19 -52.52
C LYS A 46 8.08 -14.33 -53.09
N LEU A 47 7.85 -15.37 -52.30
CA LEU A 47 7.12 -16.58 -52.64
C LEU A 47 5.67 -16.57 -52.13
N ARG A 48 5.22 -15.47 -51.50
CA ARG A 48 3.85 -15.31 -50.99
C ARG A 48 2.75 -15.65 -52.01
N HIS A 49 3.01 -15.45 -53.29
CA HIS A 49 2.12 -15.85 -54.39
C HIS A 49 1.91 -17.37 -54.56
N LEU A 50 2.63 -18.20 -53.80
CA LEU A 50 2.49 -19.66 -53.75
C LEU A 50 1.57 -20.15 -52.63
N ILE A 51 1.21 -19.29 -51.66
CA ILE A 51 0.28 -19.64 -50.58
C ILE A 51 -1.06 -20.08 -51.17
N GLY A 52 -1.59 -21.19 -50.69
CA GLY A 52 -2.88 -21.75 -51.13
C GLY A 52 -2.89 -22.29 -52.56
N LYS A 53 -1.73 -22.44 -53.21
CA LYS A 53 -1.66 -22.95 -54.59
C LYS A 53 -2.17 -24.39 -54.73
N ASP A 54 -1.88 -25.22 -53.74
CA ASP A 54 -2.25 -26.64 -53.72
C ASP A 54 -3.49 -26.90 -52.82
N PHE A 55 -4.03 -25.83 -52.21
CA PHE A 55 -5.25 -25.88 -51.39
C PHE A 55 -6.50 -26.19 -52.23
N THR A 56 -7.40 -27.00 -51.68
CA THR A 56 -8.65 -27.41 -52.34
C THR A 56 -9.87 -26.87 -51.58
N PRO A 57 -10.48 -25.75 -52.02
CA PRO A 57 -11.72 -25.26 -51.42
C PRO A 57 -12.86 -26.26 -51.56
N THR A 58 -13.70 -26.35 -50.52
CA THR A 58 -14.91 -27.19 -50.53
C THR A 58 -16.17 -26.34 -50.39
N ALA A 59 -17.34 -26.97 -50.46
CA ALA A 59 -18.55 -26.35 -49.91
C ALA A 59 -18.44 -26.28 -48.36
N PRO A 60 -19.09 -25.30 -47.71
CA PRO A 60 -19.14 -25.24 -46.26
C PRO A 60 -19.88 -26.45 -45.65
N PRO A 61 -19.66 -26.74 -44.35
CA PRO A 61 -20.44 -27.72 -43.62
C PRO A 61 -21.95 -27.38 -43.63
N THR A 62 -22.78 -28.38 -43.30
CA THR A 62 -24.22 -28.12 -43.12
C THR A 62 -24.42 -27.26 -41.87
N GLY A 63 -25.17 -26.16 -41.95
CA GLY A 63 -25.47 -25.32 -40.79
C GLY A 63 -26.61 -25.86 -39.90
N PRO A 64 -26.73 -25.40 -38.63
CA PRO A 64 -25.81 -24.46 -37.97
C PRO A 64 -24.46 -25.13 -37.65
N VAL A 65 -23.37 -24.42 -37.87
CA VAL A 65 -22.02 -24.88 -37.54
C VAL A 65 -21.61 -24.32 -36.18
N ARG A 66 -20.80 -25.07 -35.43
CA ARG A 66 -20.21 -24.62 -34.17
C ARG A 66 -18.73 -24.93 -34.14
N ASN A 67 -17.89 -23.91 -34.00
CA ASN A 67 -16.47 -24.09 -33.75
C ASN A 67 -16.20 -24.40 -32.27
N VAL A 68 -15.21 -25.27 -32.02
CA VAL A 68 -14.85 -25.74 -30.69
C VAL A 68 -13.79 -24.83 -30.07
N ALA A 69 -14.06 -24.30 -28.87
CA ALA A 69 -13.12 -23.49 -28.11
C ALA A 69 -12.01 -24.32 -27.46
N GLU A 70 -10.89 -23.68 -27.13
CA GLU A 70 -9.75 -24.36 -26.53
C GLU A 70 -10.02 -24.86 -25.10
N PHE A 71 -10.87 -24.16 -24.36
CA PHE A 71 -11.27 -24.52 -22.99
C PHE A 71 -12.37 -25.60 -22.92
N GLU A 72 -12.82 -26.13 -24.07
CA GLU A 72 -13.73 -27.27 -24.13
C GLU A 72 -12.99 -28.62 -24.03
N LYS A 73 -13.74 -29.72 -24.04
CA LYS A 73 -13.18 -31.07 -23.92
C LYS A 73 -12.26 -31.41 -25.10
N MET A 74 -10.98 -31.63 -24.80
CA MET A 74 -9.98 -32.17 -25.71
C MET A 74 -9.75 -33.65 -25.43
N GLN A 75 -9.65 -34.47 -26.48
CA GLN A 75 -9.30 -35.90 -26.39
C GLN A 75 -7.79 -36.16 -26.58
N ALA A 76 -7.12 -35.29 -27.32
CA ALA A 76 -5.69 -35.37 -27.58
C ALA A 76 -5.05 -33.97 -27.73
N VAL A 77 -3.72 -33.92 -27.75
CA VAL A 77 -2.94 -32.76 -28.17
C VAL A 77 -1.97 -33.16 -29.27
N LEU A 78 -1.95 -32.40 -30.36
CA LEU A 78 -1.09 -32.60 -31.52
C LEU A 78 0.22 -31.84 -31.31
N ILE A 79 1.35 -32.54 -31.47
CA ILE A 79 2.69 -31.98 -31.48
C ILE A 79 3.50 -32.59 -32.63
N ARG A 80 4.66 -32.02 -32.96
CA ARG A 80 5.46 -32.48 -34.10
C ARG A 80 6.90 -32.76 -33.73
N TYR A 81 7.44 -33.86 -34.23
CA TYR A 81 8.87 -34.14 -34.22
C TYR A 81 9.53 -33.76 -35.57
N PRO A 82 10.74 -33.16 -35.61
CA PRO A 82 11.59 -32.77 -34.48
C PRO A 82 10.95 -31.74 -33.55
N PHE A 83 11.12 -31.95 -32.23
CA PHE A 83 10.40 -31.20 -31.21
C PHE A 83 10.83 -29.74 -31.12
N GLY A 84 9.84 -28.85 -31.08
CA GLY A 84 9.97 -27.47 -30.64
C GLY A 84 9.72 -27.28 -29.13
N ILE A 85 9.30 -28.33 -28.41
CA ILE A 85 9.00 -28.30 -26.97
C ILE A 85 9.88 -29.29 -26.22
N PRO A 86 10.21 -29.04 -24.93
CA PRO A 86 11.00 -29.96 -24.14
C PRO A 86 10.18 -31.19 -23.73
N TYR A 87 10.88 -32.29 -23.41
CA TYR A 87 10.21 -33.52 -22.96
C TYR A 87 9.42 -33.35 -21.66
N SER A 88 9.78 -32.40 -20.79
CA SER A 88 9.01 -32.09 -19.58
C SER A 88 7.58 -31.62 -19.92
N VAL A 89 7.42 -30.79 -20.95
CA VAL A 89 6.09 -30.37 -21.43
C VAL A 89 5.30 -31.55 -21.97
N ILE A 90 5.97 -32.42 -22.76
CA ILE A 90 5.33 -33.61 -23.33
C ILE A 90 4.91 -34.59 -22.21
N GLN A 91 5.77 -34.75 -21.20
CA GLN A 91 5.49 -35.58 -20.04
C GLN A 91 4.25 -35.09 -19.30
N GLU A 92 4.17 -33.78 -19.03
CA GLU A 92 3.01 -33.16 -18.37
C GLU A 92 1.72 -33.38 -19.17
N MET A 93 1.74 -33.12 -20.48
CA MET A 93 0.59 -33.35 -21.34
C MET A 93 0.12 -34.81 -21.28
N ALA A 94 1.06 -35.76 -21.30
CA ALA A 94 0.76 -37.19 -21.29
C ALA A 94 0.23 -37.74 -19.94
N GLU A 95 0.12 -36.90 -18.90
CA GLU A 95 -0.53 -37.32 -17.65
C GLU A 95 -2.05 -37.46 -17.82
N ASP A 96 -2.68 -36.50 -18.51
CA ASP A 96 -4.14 -36.35 -18.53
C ASP A 96 -4.78 -36.59 -19.90
N ILE A 97 -4.01 -36.45 -20.98
CA ILE A 97 -4.53 -36.49 -22.35
C ILE A 97 -3.58 -37.24 -23.29
N THR A 98 -4.11 -37.80 -24.38
CA THR A 98 -3.29 -38.44 -25.42
C THR A 98 -2.43 -37.40 -26.13
N VAL A 99 -1.13 -37.64 -26.23
CA VAL A 99 -0.20 -36.86 -27.07
C VAL A 99 -0.08 -37.54 -28.43
N VAL A 100 -0.55 -36.89 -29.49
CA VAL A 100 -0.40 -37.33 -30.87
C VAL A 100 0.83 -36.63 -31.47
N THR A 101 1.84 -37.41 -31.82
CA THR A 101 3.11 -36.88 -32.34
C THR A 101 3.23 -37.13 -33.83
N ILE A 102 3.35 -36.05 -34.61
CA ILE A 102 3.64 -36.12 -36.04
C ILE A 102 5.09 -36.57 -36.25
N VAL A 103 5.26 -37.61 -37.05
CA VAL A 103 6.55 -38.18 -37.49
C VAL A 103 6.49 -38.53 -38.98
N GLU A 104 7.61 -38.46 -39.67
CA GLU A 104 7.70 -38.72 -41.12
C GLU A 104 7.40 -40.19 -41.46
N ASP A 105 7.90 -41.14 -40.65
CA ASP A 105 7.75 -42.57 -40.90
C ASP A 105 7.92 -43.43 -39.63
N ALA A 106 7.76 -44.75 -39.80
CA ALA A 106 7.89 -45.74 -38.72
C ALA A 106 9.30 -45.82 -38.08
N SER A 107 10.36 -45.41 -38.80
CA SER A 107 11.70 -45.34 -38.23
C SER A 107 11.81 -44.17 -37.26
N GLU A 108 11.21 -43.03 -37.61
CA GLU A 108 11.16 -41.85 -36.75
C GLU A 108 10.25 -42.09 -35.54
N GLU A 109 9.10 -42.73 -35.72
CA GLU A 109 8.26 -43.22 -34.60
C GLU A 109 9.08 -44.05 -33.61
N SER A 110 9.78 -45.08 -34.11
CA SER A 110 10.58 -45.97 -33.25
C SER A 110 11.65 -45.20 -32.48
N TYR A 111 12.24 -44.17 -33.09
CA TYR A 111 13.20 -43.30 -32.42
C TYR A 111 12.54 -42.47 -31.32
N VAL A 112 11.46 -41.77 -31.65
CA VAL A 112 10.73 -40.90 -30.70
C VAL A 112 10.16 -41.70 -29.54
N TYR A 113 9.58 -42.86 -29.79
CA TYR A 113 9.06 -43.75 -28.75
C TYR A 113 10.14 -44.14 -27.73
N ASN A 114 11.36 -44.44 -28.19
CA ASN A 114 12.49 -44.69 -27.30
C ASN A 114 12.92 -43.44 -26.51
N GLN A 115 12.82 -42.24 -27.12
CA GLN A 115 13.08 -40.99 -26.41
C GLN A 115 12.03 -40.71 -25.32
N TYR A 116 10.76 -41.02 -25.59
CA TYR A 116 9.69 -40.90 -24.60
C TYR A 116 9.93 -41.81 -23.39
N ILE A 117 10.28 -43.08 -23.63
CA ILE A 117 10.67 -44.00 -22.55
C ILE A 117 11.85 -43.44 -21.75
N SER A 118 12.90 -42.95 -22.42
CA SER A 118 14.10 -42.46 -21.73
C SER A 118 13.87 -41.18 -20.92
N ASN A 119 12.87 -40.38 -21.28
CA ASN A 119 12.53 -39.12 -20.61
C ASN A 119 11.31 -39.24 -19.70
N GLY A 120 10.80 -40.45 -19.44
CA GLY A 120 9.71 -40.68 -18.48
C GLY A 120 8.33 -40.23 -18.95
N VAL A 121 8.14 -39.99 -20.25
CA VAL A 121 6.82 -39.70 -20.82
C VAL A 121 5.92 -40.94 -20.70
N ASN A 122 4.66 -40.75 -20.31
CA ASN A 122 3.68 -41.84 -20.24
C ASN A 122 3.29 -42.31 -21.64
N THR A 123 4.02 -43.30 -22.17
CA THR A 123 3.77 -43.85 -23.52
C THR A 123 2.42 -44.54 -23.67
N GLY A 124 1.70 -44.82 -22.57
CA GLY A 124 0.32 -45.30 -22.62
C GLY A 124 -0.66 -44.25 -23.16
N ASN A 125 -0.30 -42.97 -23.06
CA ASN A 125 -1.03 -41.82 -23.57
C ASN A 125 -0.29 -41.18 -24.76
N CYS A 126 0.40 -41.98 -25.59
CA CYS A 126 1.07 -41.46 -26.79
C CYS A 126 0.63 -42.22 -28.04
N GLU A 127 0.32 -41.45 -29.09
CA GLU A 127 -0.01 -41.94 -30.43
C GLU A 127 0.85 -41.21 -31.48
N PHE A 128 0.92 -41.76 -32.69
CA PHE A 128 1.76 -41.21 -33.75
C PHE A 128 0.96 -41.00 -35.04
N LEU A 129 1.15 -39.84 -35.67
CA LEU A 129 0.64 -39.53 -37.01
C LEU A 129 1.80 -39.60 -38.00
N HIS A 130 1.72 -40.52 -38.97
CA HIS A 130 2.71 -40.60 -40.05
C HIS A 130 2.36 -39.61 -41.16
N ALA A 131 2.98 -38.43 -41.12
CA ALA A 131 2.76 -37.39 -42.10
C ALA A 131 4.05 -36.60 -42.37
N ALA A 132 4.23 -36.17 -43.62
CA ALA A 132 5.25 -35.17 -43.92
C ALA A 132 4.88 -33.86 -43.22
N SER A 133 5.87 -33.16 -42.68
CA SER A 133 5.71 -31.84 -42.07
C SER A 133 7.00 -31.07 -42.24
N ASP A 134 6.91 -29.75 -42.34
CA ASP A 134 8.04 -28.84 -42.52
C ASP A 134 8.50 -28.28 -41.16
N SER A 135 7.55 -27.95 -40.28
CA SER A 135 7.82 -27.23 -39.03
C SER A 135 7.06 -27.77 -37.81
N TYR A 136 7.49 -27.35 -36.61
CA TYR A 136 6.88 -27.76 -35.34
C TYR A 136 5.76 -26.84 -34.85
N TRP A 137 5.39 -25.80 -35.60
CA TRP A 137 4.35 -24.84 -35.22
C TRP A 137 2.95 -25.40 -35.50
N SER A 138 2.64 -26.55 -34.88
CA SER A 138 1.40 -27.30 -35.07
C SER A 138 0.13 -26.51 -34.74
N ARG A 139 0.26 -25.39 -34.01
CA ARG A 139 -0.82 -24.42 -33.81
C ARG A 139 -1.24 -23.74 -35.09
N ASP A 140 -0.27 -23.31 -35.88
CA ASP A 140 -0.47 -22.38 -36.98
C ASP A 140 -1.14 -23.07 -38.17
N TYR A 141 -0.69 -24.27 -38.51
CA TYR A 141 -1.24 -25.09 -39.59
C TYR A 141 -2.22 -26.16 -39.12
N GLY A 142 -2.40 -26.32 -37.82
CA GLY A 142 -3.18 -27.41 -37.25
C GLY A 142 -4.69 -27.30 -37.51
N PRO A 143 -5.43 -28.42 -37.37
CA PRO A 143 -6.84 -28.49 -37.72
C PRO A 143 -7.74 -27.63 -36.82
N TRP A 144 -8.72 -26.93 -37.41
CA TRP A 144 -9.77 -26.24 -36.65
C TRP A 144 -11.02 -27.12 -36.56
N PHE A 145 -11.43 -27.49 -35.34
CA PHE A 145 -12.51 -28.45 -35.13
C PHE A 145 -13.89 -27.78 -35.09
N ILE A 146 -14.86 -28.39 -35.76
CA ILE A 146 -16.26 -27.95 -35.77
C ILE A 146 -17.20 -29.13 -35.51
N PHE A 147 -18.44 -28.81 -35.13
CA PHE A 147 -19.60 -29.68 -35.29
C PHE A 147 -20.57 -29.04 -36.27
N ASP A 148 -21.04 -29.83 -37.24
CA ASP A 148 -22.01 -29.37 -38.24
C ASP A 148 -23.47 -29.49 -37.74
N GLY A 149 -24.42 -29.04 -38.54
CA GLY A 149 -25.85 -29.06 -38.24
C GLY A 149 -26.47 -30.46 -38.17
N ASN A 150 -25.72 -31.50 -38.51
CA ASN A 150 -26.07 -32.91 -38.29
C ASN A 150 -25.38 -33.49 -37.05
N ASP A 151 -24.81 -32.63 -36.19
CA ASP A 151 -24.03 -32.96 -35.01
C ASP A 151 -22.79 -33.81 -35.30
N GLN A 152 -22.28 -33.80 -36.55
CA GLN A 152 -21.10 -34.56 -36.93
C GLN A 152 -19.82 -33.73 -36.71
N PRO A 153 -18.75 -34.33 -36.17
CA PRO A 153 -17.46 -33.67 -36.07
C PRO A 153 -16.85 -33.44 -37.46
N GLY A 154 -16.12 -32.35 -37.61
CA GLY A 154 -15.36 -32.03 -38.80
C GLY A 154 -14.14 -31.16 -38.51
N ILE A 155 -13.26 -31.09 -39.49
CA ILE A 155 -12.13 -30.17 -39.52
C ILE A 155 -12.36 -29.14 -40.61
N VAL A 156 -12.17 -27.87 -40.26
CA VAL A 156 -12.00 -26.78 -41.21
C VAL A 156 -10.51 -26.59 -41.42
N ASP A 157 -10.12 -26.72 -42.67
CA ASP A 157 -8.78 -26.50 -43.19
C ASP A 157 -8.75 -25.15 -43.93
N PHE A 158 -7.57 -24.51 -43.96
CA PHE A 158 -7.37 -23.19 -44.55
C PHE A 158 -5.96 -23.10 -45.16
N PRO A 159 -5.75 -22.30 -46.22
CA PRO A 159 -4.41 -22.07 -46.74
C PRO A 159 -3.47 -21.48 -45.67
N TYR A 160 -2.46 -22.24 -45.26
CA TYR A 160 -1.48 -21.79 -44.28
C TYR A 160 -0.64 -20.65 -44.86
N ASN A 161 -0.53 -19.55 -44.10
CA ASN A 161 0.13 -18.30 -44.52
C ASN A 161 1.68 -18.38 -44.65
N ARG A 162 2.25 -19.54 -44.96
CA ARG A 162 3.70 -19.74 -45.17
C ARG A 162 3.98 -20.44 -46.52
N PRO A 163 4.58 -19.74 -47.50
CA PRO A 163 4.65 -20.23 -48.89
C PRO A 163 5.59 -21.41 -49.14
N ASN A 164 6.53 -21.67 -48.24
CA ASN A 164 7.52 -22.74 -48.35
C ASN A 164 7.24 -23.91 -47.38
N ARG A 165 6.00 -24.01 -46.87
CA ARG A 165 5.61 -25.06 -45.92
C ARG A 165 4.41 -25.89 -46.41
N PRO A 166 4.47 -26.46 -47.63
CA PRO A 166 3.33 -27.19 -48.20
C PRO A 166 3.01 -28.49 -47.47
N ASN A 167 3.95 -29.10 -46.73
CA ASN A 167 3.66 -30.31 -45.97
C ASN A 167 2.94 -29.98 -44.66
N ASP A 168 3.23 -28.82 -44.06
CA ASP A 168 2.48 -28.32 -42.89
C ASP A 168 1.01 -28.06 -43.27
N ASP A 169 0.76 -27.45 -44.42
CA ASP A 169 -0.57 -27.14 -44.98
C ASP A 169 -1.44 -28.40 -45.22
N GLU A 170 -0.82 -29.57 -45.38
CA GLU A 170 -1.53 -30.84 -45.59
C GLU A 170 -1.82 -31.61 -44.29
N VAL A 171 -1.24 -31.22 -43.15
CA VAL A 171 -1.44 -31.93 -41.88
C VAL A 171 -2.92 -32.03 -41.46
N PRO A 172 -3.77 -31.00 -41.60
CA PRO A 172 -5.20 -31.12 -41.28
C PRO A 172 -5.91 -32.26 -42.01
N VAL A 173 -5.52 -32.54 -43.26
CA VAL A 173 -6.04 -33.66 -44.07
C VAL A 173 -5.69 -35.00 -43.42
N GLU A 174 -4.43 -35.15 -42.99
CA GLU A 174 -3.95 -36.38 -42.35
C GLU A 174 -4.57 -36.60 -40.96
N VAL A 175 -4.82 -35.53 -40.21
CA VAL A 175 -5.57 -35.62 -38.94
C VAL A 175 -7.02 -36.01 -39.20
N ALA A 176 -7.68 -35.45 -40.22
CA ALA A 176 -9.05 -35.85 -40.59
C ALA A 176 -9.13 -37.33 -40.98
N ASN A 177 -8.14 -37.83 -41.73
CA ASN A 177 -8.03 -39.24 -42.09
C ASN A 177 -7.82 -40.15 -40.86
N MET A 178 -6.94 -39.75 -39.94
CA MET A 178 -6.68 -40.47 -38.68
C MET A 178 -7.94 -40.60 -37.83
N LEU A 179 -8.71 -39.52 -37.70
CA LEU A 179 -9.93 -39.47 -36.90
C LEU A 179 -11.16 -40.04 -37.64
N GLY A 180 -11.10 -40.18 -38.97
CA GLY A 180 -12.20 -40.63 -39.80
C GLY A 180 -13.38 -39.64 -39.86
N ILE A 181 -13.08 -38.34 -39.87
CA ILE A 181 -14.08 -37.25 -39.85
C ILE A 181 -14.04 -36.41 -41.13
N ASN A 182 -15.05 -35.56 -41.32
CA ASN A 182 -15.15 -34.72 -42.53
C ASN A 182 -14.10 -33.60 -42.53
N LEU A 183 -13.64 -33.24 -43.72
CA LEU A 183 -12.73 -32.12 -43.97
C LEU A 183 -13.45 -31.07 -44.84
N PHE A 184 -13.34 -29.80 -44.46
CA PHE A 184 -13.90 -28.67 -45.18
C PHE A 184 -12.81 -27.63 -45.44
N GLY A 185 -12.57 -27.29 -46.71
CA GLY A 185 -11.56 -26.31 -47.11
C GLY A 185 -12.14 -24.90 -47.20
N MET A 186 -11.91 -24.08 -46.17
CA MET A 186 -12.25 -22.66 -46.13
C MET A 186 -11.17 -21.83 -46.85
N ASN A 187 -11.54 -21.11 -47.91
CA ASN A 187 -10.58 -20.39 -48.75
C ASN A 187 -10.22 -19.00 -48.19
N VAL A 188 -9.75 -18.95 -46.95
CA VAL A 188 -9.23 -17.75 -46.28
C VAL A 188 -7.81 -18.06 -45.82
N ILE A 189 -6.82 -17.34 -46.32
CA ILE A 189 -5.42 -17.50 -45.88
C ILE A 189 -5.36 -17.17 -44.39
N HIS A 190 -4.82 -18.09 -43.58
CA HIS A 190 -4.78 -17.91 -42.13
C HIS A 190 -3.62 -18.65 -41.46
N THR A 191 -3.55 -18.46 -40.15
CA THR A 191 -2.71 -19.16 -39.19
C THR A 191 -3.47 -19.33 -37.86
N GLY A 192 -3.41 -20.51 -37.26
CA GLY A 192 -4.11 -20.81 -35.99
C GLY A 192 -3.59 -20.04 -34.78
N GLY A 193 -2.35 -19.55 -34.77
CA GLY A 193 -1.85 -18.67 -33.70
C GLY A 193 -2.54 -17.30 -33.70
N ASN A 194 -3.06 -16.87 -34.86
CA ASN A 194 -3.82 -15.65 -34.99
C ASN A 194 -5.35 -15.85 -34.90
N TYR A 195 -5.84 -16.96 -34.34
CA TYR A 195 -7.28 -17.23 -34.22
C TYR A 195 -7.65 -17.82 -32.87
N MET A 196 -8.73 -17.33 -32.27
CA MET A 196 -9.38 -17.96 -31.11
C MET A 196 -10.90 -17.80 -31.16
N THR A 197 -11.62 -18.72 -30.52
CA THR A 197 -13.09 -18.72 -30.44
C THR A 197 -13.54 -18.90 -29.00
N ASP A 198 -14.72 -18.37 -28.67
CA ASP A 198 -15.40 -18.60 -27.40
C ASP A 198 -16.30 -19.87 -27.43
N GLY A 199 -16.42 -20.52 -28.59
CA GLY A 199 -17.19 -21.76 -28.76
C GLY A 199 -18.71 -21.56 -28.89
N MET A 200 -19.19 -20.31 -28.76
CA MET A 200 -20.60 -19.90 -28.82
C MET A 200 -20.89 -18.90 -29.95
N GLY A 201 -19.96 -18.75 -30.88
CA GLY A 201 -20.14 -17.98 -32.12
C GLY A 201 -19.48 -16.61 -32.11
N ILE A 202 -18.58 -16.34 -31.16
CA ILE A 202 -17.67 -15.19 -31.20
C ILE A 202 -16.25 -15.69 -31.41
N SER A 203 -15.52 -15.07 -32.33
CA SER A 203 -14.08 -15.31 -32.52
C SER A 203 -13.29 -14.02 -32.57
N SER A 204 -11.97 -14.12 -32.43
CA SER A 204 -11.06 -12.99 -32.52
C SER A 204 -9.73 -13.33 -33.19
N SER A 205 -9.18 -12.32 -33.87
CA SER A 205 -7.86 -12.33 -34.53
C SER A 205 -7.27 -10.92 -34.53
N SER A 206 -5.96 -10.81 -34.79
CA SER A 206 -5.39 -9.51 -35.18
C SER A 206 -5.83 -9.11 -36.59
N ASP A 207 -5.56 -7.86 -36.98
CA ASP A 207 -5.80 -7.34 -38.33
C ASP A 207 -4.92 -7.96 -39.44
N LEU A 208 -3.95 -8.81 -39.09
CA LEU A 208 -3.15 -9.58 -40.06
C LEU A 208 -4.04 -10.38 -41.04
N VAL A 209 -5.19 -10.88 -40.59
CA VAL A 209 -6.13 -11.60 -41.47
C VAL A 209 -6.60 -10.75 -42.66
N TYR A 210 -6.72 -9.43 -42.49
CA TYR A 210 -7.09 -8.52 -43.57
C TYR A 210 -5.91 -8.23 -44.50
N ASP A 211 -4.71 -8.13 -43.96
CA ASP A 211 -3.50 -7.87 -44.75
C ASP A 211 -3.05 -9.08 -45.57
N GLU A 212 -3.41 -10.29 -45.12
CA GLU A 212 -3.07 -11.54 -45.77
C GLU A 212 -4.03 -11.98 -46.88
N ASN A 213 -5.23 -11.40 -46.91
CA ASN A 213 -6.29 -11.82 -47.80
C ASN A 213 -6.66 -10.75 -48.83
N THR A 214 -7.05 -11.21 -50.02
CA THR A 214 -7.65 -10.33 -51.05
C THR A 214 -9.18 -10.20 -50.88
N LEU A 215 -9.76 -11.00 -49.99
CA LEU A 215 -11.17 -10.93 -49.61
C LEU A 215 -11.44 -9.66 -48.79
N THR A 216 -12.62 -9.09 -48.98
CA THR A 216 -13.07 -7.97 -48.11
C THR A 216 -13.40 -8.49 -46.71
N PRO A 217 -13.34 -7.64 -45.66
CA PRO A 217 -13.76 -8.02 -44.31
C PRO A 217 -15.15 -8.68 -44.26
N ALA A 218 -16.12 -8.17 -45.03
CA ALA A 218 -17.46 -8.77 -45.09
C ALA A 218 -17.47 -10.19 -45.70
N GLN A 219 -16.58 -10.48 -46.66
CA GLN A 219 -16.45 -11.83 -47.23
C GLN A 219 -15.76 -12.77 -46.24
N ILE A 220 -14.72 -12.31 -45.54
CA ILE A 220 -14.06 -13.10 -44.48
C ILE A 220 -15.06 -13.43 -43.38
N ASN A 221 -15.85 -12.46 -42.92
CA ASN A 221 -16.92 -12.69 -41.95
C ASN A 221 -17.95 -13.71 -42.45
N GLN A 222 -18.29 -13.70 -43.74
CA GLN A 222 -19.22 -14.69 -44.31
C GLN A 222 -18.61 -16.09 -44.35
N GLU A 223 -17.34 -16.23 -44.76
CA GLU A 223 -16.64 -17.52 -44.73
C GLU A 223 -16.55 -18.07 -43.29
N PHE A 224 -16.24 -17.21 -42.31
CA PHE A 224 -16.18 -17.60 -40.90
C PHE A 224 -17.57 -17.98 -40.35
N GLN A 225 -18.63 -17.29 -40.79
CA GLN A 225 -19.98 -17.70 -40.46
C GLN A 225 -20.35 -19.07 -41.07
N ASP A 226 -20.05 -19.27 -42.35
CA ASP A 226 -20.45 -20.45 -43.11
C ASP A 226 -19.65 -21.71 -42.68
N PHE A 227 -18.35 -21.57 -42.41
CA PHE A 227 -17.46 -22.68 -42.08
C PHE A 227 -17.27 -22.91 -40.58
N LEU A 228 -17.35 -21.86 -39.75
CA LEU A 228 -17.03 -21.94 -38.33
C LEU A 228 -18.21 -21.56 -37.41
N GLY A 229 -19.31 -21.05 -37.97
CA GLY A 229 -20.48 -20.64 -37.18
C GLY A 229 -20.28 -19.34 -36.40
N ILE A 230 -19.33 -18.50 -36.83
CA ILE A 230 -19.02 -17.24 -36.15
C ILE A 230 -20.02 -16.15 -36.55
N ASN A 231 -20.75 -15.66 -35.56
CA ASN A 231 -21.73 -14.57 -35.69
C ASN A 231 -21.08 -13.19 -35.48
N THR A 232 -20.09 -13.12 -34.59
CA THR A 232 -19.33 -11.90 -34.31
C THR A 232 -17.85 -12.20 -34.42
N TYR A 233 -17.15 -11.49 -35.31
CA TYR A 233 -15.72 -11.64 -35.48
C TYR A 233 -15.02 -10.34 -35.08
N HIS A 234 -14.30 -10.38 -33.96
CA HIS A 234 -13.45 -9.28 -33.52
C HIS A 234 -12.14 -9.32 -34.28
N VAL A 235 -11.85 -8.27 -35.05
CA VAL A 235 -10.56 -8.09 -35.69
C VAL A 235 -9.95 -6.81 -35.16
N VAL A 236 -8.89 -6.97 -34.36
CA VAL A 236 -8.31 -5.91 -33.54
C VAL A 236 -6.89 -5.60 -34.05
N PRO A 237 -6.46 -4.34 -34.14
CA PRO A 237 -5.08 -4.02 -34.47
C PRO A 237 -4.10 -4.72 -33.52
N ASP A 238 -3.03 -5.33 -34.03
CA ASP A 238 -2.03 -5.96 -33.18
C ASP A 238 -1.35 -4.93 -32.25
N PRO A 239 -1.41 -5.10 -30.91
CA PRO A 239 -0.85 -4.13 -29.97
C PRO A 239 0.63 -4.37 -29.66
N ASN A 240 1.25 -5.47 -30.13
CA ASN A 240 2.63 -5.82 -29.80
C ASN A 240 3.66 -5.15 -30.73
N ASN A 241 3.25 -4.68 -31.92
CA ASN A 241 4.15 -4.09 -32.92
C ASN A 241 5.36 -5.01 -33.20
N THR A 242 5.10 -6.29 -33.40
CA THR A 242 6.11 -7.29 -33.78
C THR A 242 5.91 -7.68 -35.25
N TYR A 243 6.64 -8.67 -35.74
CA TYR A 243 6.49 -9.10 -37.12
C TYR A 243 5.41 -10.16 -37.32
N ILE A 244 4.99 -10.83 -36.22
CA ILE A 244 4.17 -12.04 -36.31
C ILE A 244 2.69 -11.74 -36.27
N ASP A 245 2.31 -10.65 -35.58
CA ASP A 245 0.93 -10.14 -35.44
C ASP A 245 -0.09 -11.24 -35.09
N HIS A 246 0.27 -12.15 -34.19
CA HIS A 246 -0.61 -13.21 -33.72
C HIS A 246 -1.28 -12.81 -32.40
N ILE A 247 -2.60 -13.00 -32.35
CA ILE A 247 -3.39 -12.75 -31.14
C ILE A 247 -2.90 -13.52 -29.91
N ASP A 248 -2.39 -14.75 -30.07
CA ASP A 248 -1.91 -15.57 -28.96
C ASP A 248 -0.63 -15.04 -28.27
N CYS A 249 0.00 -13.99 -28.83
CA CYS A 249 1.16 -13.32 -28.27
C CYS A 249 0.79 -12.16 -27.34
N TRP A 250 -0.49 -11.79 -27.23
CA TRP A 250 -0.96 -10.70 -26.37
C TRP A 250 -2.33 -10.92 -25.74
N GLY A 251 -3.13 -11.87 -26.24
CA GLY A 251 -4.48 -12.13 -25.75
C GLY A 251 -4.86 -13.60 -25.77
N LYS A 252 -5.83 -14.00 -24.94
CA LYS A 252 -6.37 -15.37 -24.92
C LYS A 252 -7.78 -15.42 -24.32
N PHE A 253 -8.74 -16.04 -25.02
CA PHE A 253 -10.01 -16.43 -24.38
C PHE A 253 -9.77 -17.58 -23.39
N LEU A 254 -10.23 -17.39 -22.15
CA LEU A 254 -10.08 -18.35 -21.07
C LEU A 254 -11.39 -19.09 -20.75
N ASP A 255 -12.52 -18.43 -21.00
CA ASP A 255 -13.88 -18.96 -20.96
C ASP A 255 -14.75 -18.09 -21.89
N VAL A 256 -16.05 -18.36 -21.98
CA VAL A 256 -17.00 -17.64 -22.85
C VAL A 256 -17.03 -16.14 -22.57
N ASP A 257 -16.92 -15.72 -21.30
CA ASP A 257 -16.94 -14.33 -20.87
C ASP A 257 -15.62 -13.82 -20.28
N LYS A 258 -14.52 -14.59 -20.42
CA LYS A 258 -13.21 -14.25 -19.85
C LYS A 258 -12.14 -14.14 -20.93
N VAL A 259 -11.41 -13.03 -20.92
CA VAL A 259 -10.27 -12.81 -21.80
C VAL A 259 -9.06 -12.35 -20.98
N LEU A 260 -7.90 -12.95 -21.25
CA LEU A 260 -6.62 -12.51 -20.72
C LEU A 260 -5.95 -11.59 -21.73
N ILE A 261 -5.49 -10.42 -21.29
CA ILE A 261 -4.72 -9.48 -22.10
C ILE A 261 -3.41 -9.16 -21.39
N ARG A 262 -2.31 -9.13 -22.15
CA ARG A 262 -0.99 -8.71 -21.70
C ARG A 262 -1.02 -7.36 -20.97
N GLU A 263 -0.13 -7.15 -20.01
CA GLU A 263 0.11 -5.86 -19.33
C GLU A 263 1.61 -5.55 -19.28
N VAL A 264 1.96 -4.27 -19.41
CA VAL A 264 3.35 -3.77 -19.47
C VAL A 264 3.49 -2.50 -18.63
N PRO A 265 4.69 -2.12 -18.15
CA PRO A 265 4.87 -0.86 -17.43
C PRO A 265 4.55 0.34 -18.32
N SER A 266 4.14 1.46 -17.71
CA SER A 266 3.82 2.71 -18.42
C SER A 266 4.98 3.29 -19.25
N THR A 267 6.21 2.83 -18.99
CA THR A 267 7.40 3.19 -19.77
C THR A 267 7.61 2.31 -21.02
N HIS A 268 6.84 1.24 -21.20
CA HIS A 268 6.93 0.35 -22.34
C HIS A 268 6.37 1.01 -23.60
N ALA A 269 7.01 0.78 -24.76
CA ALA A 269 6.66 1.47 -25.99
C ALA A 269 5.26 1.14 -26.53
N GLN A 270 4.70 -0.03 -26.15
CA GLN A 270 3.37 -0.52 -26.54
C GLN A 270 2.31 -0.34 -25.43
N TYR A 271 2.60 0.43 -24.37
CA TYR A 271 1.68 0.57 -23.24
C TYR A 271 0.30 1.06 -23.67
N ASP A 272 0.24 2.13 -24.46
CA ASP A 272 -1.03 2.74 -24.87
C ASP A 272 -1.88 1.79 -25.74
N GLU A 273 -1.28 1.05 -26.67
CA GLU A 273 -1.96 0.09 -27.54
C GLU A 273 -2.49 -1.14 -26.77
N ILE A 274 -1.71 -1.63 -25.80
CA ILE A 274 -2.10 -2.76 -24.94
C ILE A 274 -3.25 -2.36 -24.03
N GLU A 275 -3.20 -1.18 -23.40
CA GLU A 275 -4.30 -0.66 -22.58
C GLU A 275 -5.57 -0.39 -23.41
N ALA A 276 -5.42 0.12 -24.63
CA ALA A 276 -6.54 0.31 -25.55
C ALA A 276 -7.20 -1.02 -25.93
N THR A 277 -6.42 -2.09 -26.10
CA THR A 277 -6.91 -3.44 -26.38
C THR A 277 -7.67 -4.01 -25.19
N ALA A 278 -7.13 -3.89 -23.98
CA ALA A 278 -7.83 -4.31 -22.76
C ALA A 278 -9.16 -3.56 -22.58
N ALA A 279 -9.16 -2.24 -22.78
CA ALA A 279 -10.37 -1.42 -22.72
C ALA A 279 -11.39 -1.79 -23.83
N TYR A 280 -10.92 -2.15 -25.03
CA TYR A 280 -11.79 -2.60 -26.11
C TYR A 280 -12.59 -3.83 -25.70
N TYR A 281 -11.92 -4.88 -25.19
CA TYR A 281 -12.60 -6.11 -24.77
C TYR A 281 -13.53 -5.88 -23.57
N ALA A 282 -13.12 -5.07 -22.59
CA ALA A 282 -13.97 -4.73 -21.45
C ALA A 282 -15.29 -4.05 -21.87
N ALA A 283 -15.31 -3.40 -23.03
CA ALA A 283 -16.50 -2.79 -23.60
C ALA A 283 -17.33 -3.72 -24.52
N GLN A 284 -16.81 -4.90 -24.89
CA GLN A 284 -17.53 -5.86 -25.73
C GLN A 284 -18.43 -6.77 -24.90
N THR A 285 -19.57 -7.16 -25.46
CA THR A 285 -20.49 -8.14 -24.88
C THR A 285 -20.08 -9.56 -25.30
N SER A 286 -19.92 -10.46 -24.34
CA SER A 286 -19.63 -11.88 -24.56
C SER A 286 -20.85 -12.66 -25.05
N SER A 287 -20.67 -13.93 -25.41
CA SER A 287 -21.80 -14.80 -25.77
C SER A 287 -22.76 -15.10 -24.62
N TYR A 288 -22.35 -14.86 -23.38
CA TYR A 288 -23.29 -14.87 -22.25
C TYR A 288 -24.18 -13.62 -22.22
N GLY A 289 -23.88 -12.56 -22.97
CA GLY A 289 -24.69 -11.34 -22.96
C GLY A 289 -24.30 -10.32 -21.89
N VAL A 290 -23.17 -10.53 -21.22
CA VAL A 290 -22.53 -9.60 -20.27
C VAL A 290 -21.19 -9.10 -20.82
N PRO A 291 -20.64 -7.96 -20.36
CA PRO A 291 -19.30 -7.54 -20.76
C PRO A 291 -18.22 -8.59 -20.44
N TYR A 292 -17.15 -8.65 -21.24
CA TYR A 292 -16.02 -9.53 -20.93
C TYR A 292 -15.34 -9.14 -19.61
N GLN A 293 -15.03 -10.14 -18.81
CA GLN A 293 -14.09 -10.03 -17.69
C GLN A 293 -12.67 -10.05 -18.26
N VAL A 294 -12.01 -8.88 -18.22
CA VAL A 294 -10.64 -8.72 -18.72
C VAL A 294 -9.64 -8.97 -17.60
N PHE A 295 -8.94 -10.10 -17.67
CA PHE A 295 -7.81 -10.42 -16.80
C PHE A 295 -6.52 -9.89 -17.41
N ARG A 296 -5.56 -9.51 -16.57
CA ARG A 296 -4.27 -8.95 -16.98
C ARG A 296 -3.12 -9.84 -16.57
N VAL A 297 -2.07 -9.92 -17.41
CA VAL A 297 -0.83 -10.63 -17.07
C VAL A 297 0.40 -9.76 -17.34
N TYR A 298 1.16 -9.49 -16.27
CA TYR A 298 2.27 -8.55 -16.32
C TYR A 298 3.50 -9.14 -17.01
N THR A 299 4.03 -8.44 -18.01
CA THR A 299 5.06 -8.91 -18.95
C THR A 299 6.07 -7.79 -19.27
N PRO A 300 6.77 -7.27 -18.25
CA PRO A 300 7.59 -6.06 -18.39
C PRO A 300 8.75 -6.21 -19.37
N ASN A 301 9.16 -7.46 -19.67
CA ASN A 301 10.24 -7.79 -20.59
C ASN A 301 9.75 -8.76 -21.68
N ASP A 302 8.52 -8.60 -22.15
CA ASP A 302 7.93 -9.40 -23.25
C ASP A 302 7.86 -10.90 -22.97
N GLN A 303 7.69 -11.31 -21.72
CA GLN A 303 7.48 -12.73 -21.40
C GLN A 303 6.21 -13.27 -22.09
N PRO A 304 6.23 -14.46 -22.71
CA PRO A 304 5.13 -14.95 -23.53
C PRO A 304 4.00 -15.60 -22.72
N TYR A 305 3.64 -15.07 -21.54
CA TYR A 305 2.71 -15.74 -20.62
C TYR A 305 1.33 -16.03 -21.25
N THR A 306 0.84 -15.16 -22.14
CA THR A 306 -0.43 -15.36 -22.86
C THR A 306 -0.39 -16.56 -23.81
N ASN A 307 0.81 -16.98 -24.23
CA ASN A 307 1.05 -18.07 -25.16
C ASN A 307 1.00 -19.45 -24.46
N SER A 308 0.02 -19.60 -23.56
CA SER A 308 -0.30 -20.83 -22.84
C SER A 308 -1.25 -21.73 -23.62
N ILE A 309 -1.33 -23.01 -23.25
CA ILE A 309 -2.34 -23.93 -23.80
C ILE A 309 -3.28 -24.41 -22.69
N ILE A 310 -4.58 -24.43 -22.99
CA ILE A 310 -5.59 -25.02 -22.11
C ILE A 310 -5.88 -26.43 -22.61
N LEU A 311 -5.74 -27.43 -21.73
CA LEU A 311 -5.99 -28.83 -22.01
C LEU A 311 -6.88 -29.41 -20.90
N ASN A 312 -8.19 -29.45 -21.17
CA ASN A 312 -9.19 -29.86 -20.19
C ASN A 312 -9.07 -29.01 -18.90
N LYS A 313 -8.77 -29.60 -17.75
CA LYS A 313 -8.71 -28.91 -16.44
C LYS A 313 -7.30 -28.42 -16.10
N LYS A 314 -6.38 -28.39 -17.07
CA LYS A 314 -4.98 -28.01 -16.90
C LYS A 314 -4.60 -26.89 -17.86
N VAL A 315 -3.84 -25.91 -17.39
CA VAL A 315 -3.31 -24.78 -18.17
C VAL A 315 -1.80 -24.79 -18.09
N LEU A 316 -1.12 -24.96 -19.22
CA LEU A 316 0.36 -24.95 -19.27
C LEU A 316 0.83 -23.59 -19.74
N VAL A 317 1.49 -22.85 -18.86
CA VAL A 317 1.94 -21.47 -19.09
C VAL A 317 3.44 -21.44 -19.35
N PRO A 318 3.95 -20.87 -20.46
CA PRO A 318 5.39 -20.78 -20.69
C PRO A 318 6.02 -19.80 -19.70
N VAL A 319 7.00 -20.25 -18.92
CA VAL A 319 7.75 -19.44 -17.94
C VAL A 319 9.22 -19.29 -18.34
N THR A 320 9.85 -18.19 -17.92
CA THR A 320 11.19 -17.79 -18.42
C THR A 320 12.29 -17.87 -17.36
N GLY A 321 11.96 -18.23 -16.12
CA GLY A 321 12.84 -18.14 -14.95
C GLY A 321 12.96 -16.72 -14.42
N SER A 322 11.96 -15.87 -14.68
CA SER A 322 11.96 -14.46 -14.27
C SER A 322 11.24 -14.28 -12.93
N SER A 323 11.46 -13.13 -12.26
CA SER A 323 10.79 -12.81 -10.99
C SER A 323 9.28 -12.60 -11.11
N TRP A 324 8.74 -12.57 -12.34
CA TRP A 324 7.31 -12.34 -12.62
C TRP A 324 6.56 -13.64 -12.94
N ASP A 325 7.25 -14.78 -12.97
CA ASP A 325 6.65 -16.06 -13.35
C ASP A 325 5.54 -16.45 -12.36
N ASP A 326 5.77 -16.29 -11.05
CA ASP A 326 4.78 -16.64 -10.02
C ASP A 326 3.53 -15.74 -10.08
N ASP A 327 3.72 -14.43 -10.31
CA ASP A 327 2.60 -13.48 -10.48
C ASP A 327 1.77 -13.81 -11.73
N ALA A 328 2.43 -14.23 -12.81
CA ALA A 328 1.76 -14.63 -14.05
C ALA A 328 0.92 -15.92 -13.85
N LEU A 329 1.43 -16.90 -13.10
CA LEU A 329 0.67 -18.10 -12.75
C LEU A 329 -0.53 -17.74 -11.86
N ALA A 330 -0.33 -16.86 -10.88
CA ALA A 330 -1.42 -16.39 -10.01
C ALA A 330 -2.52 -15.65 -10.81
N ALA A 331 -2.17 -14.91 -11.86
CA ALA A 331 -3.15 -14.28 -12.75
C ALA A 331 -4.04 -15.32 -13.46
N TYR A 332 -3.46 -16.43 -13.91
CA TYR A 332 -4.22 -17.56 -14.48
C TYR A 332 -5.07 -18.27 -13.43
N GLU A 333 -4.55 -18.50 -12.22
CA GLU A 333 -5.30 -19.14 -11.13
C GLU A 333 -6.52 -18.30 -10.71
N ALA A 334 -6.37 -16.97 -10.69
CA ALA A 334 -7.47 -16.05 -10.43
C ALA A 334 -8.50 -16.04 -11.57
N ALA A 335 -8.05 -16.09 -12.82
CA ALA A 335 -8.93 -16.07 -13.99
C ALA A 335 -9.67 -17.40 -14.22
N MET A 336 -9.03 -18.52 -13.87
CA MET A 336 -9.52 -19.88 -14.11
C MET A 336 -9.54 -20.70 -12.80
N PRO A 337 -10.39 -20.35 -11.81
CA PRO A 337 -10.43 -21.05 -10.54
C PRO A 337 -10.64 -22.56 -10.69
N GLY A 338 -9.83 -23.35 -9.99
CA GLY A 338 -9.91 -24.81 -9.97
C GLY A 338 -9.20 -25.52 -11.14
N TYR A 339 -8.71 -24.79 -12.14
CA TYR A 339 -7.78 -25.35 -13.11
C TYR A 339 -6.42 -25.58 -12.46
N GLU A 340 -5.72 -26.63 -12.88
CA GLU A 340 -4.32 -26.85 -12.54
C GLU A 340 -3.44 -25.99 -13.44
N VAL A 341 -2.89 -24.91 -12.90
CA VAL A 341 -2.02 -23.99 -13.64
C VAL A 341 -0.56 -24.39 -13.41
N VAL A 342 0.16 -24.72 -14.48
CA VAL A 342 1.53 -25.24 -14.40
C VAL A 342 2.49 -24.42 -15.26
N GLY A 343 3.52 -23.87 -14.63
CA GLY A 343 4.60 -23.16 -15.31
C GLY A 343 5.57 -24.11 -16.03
N MET A 344 5.79 -23.87 -17.32
CA MET A 344 6.63 -24.70 -18.19
C MET A 344 7.85 -23.95 -18.71
N THR A 345 9.04 -24.43 -18.36
CA THR A 345 10.31 -23.91 -18.90
C THR A 345 10.59 -24.47 -20.30
N GLY A 346 11.30 -23.70 -21.13
CA GLY A 346 11.70 -24.10 -22.47
C GLY A 346 12.35 -22.96 -23.26
N SER A 347 12.58 -23.19 -24.55
CA SER A 347 13.15 -22.18 -25.44
C SER A 347 12.06 -21.27 -25.99
N TRP A 348 11.60 -20.34 -25.15
CA TRP A 348 10.46 -19.46 -25.45
C TRP A 348 10.91 -18.10 -25.99
N TYR A 349 10.11 -17.55 -26.89
CA TYR A 349 10.20 -16.18 -27.38
C TYR A 349 8.85 -15.49 -27.16
N SER A 350 8.85 -14.17 -27.03
CA SER A 350 7.62 -13.35 -26.94
C SER A 350 6.63 -13.60 -28.08
N THR A 351 7.15 -14.05 -29.23
CA THR A 351 6.43 -14.28 -30.49
C THR A 351 6.40 -15.75 -30.91
N ASP A 352 6.85 -16.67 -30.04
CA ASP A 352 6.81 -18.13 -30.27
C ASP A 352 7.14 -18.86 -28.96
N ALA A 353 6.12 -19.42 -28.30
CA ALA A 353 6.29 -20.22 -27.10
C ALA A 353 5.46 -21.50 -27.13
N LEU A 354 4.74 -21.82 -26.06
CA LEU A 354 4.12 -23.13 -25.87
C LEU A 354 2.90 -23.30 -26.78
N HIS A 355 1.99 -22.33 -26.80
CA HIS A 355 0.75 -22.38 -27.59
C HIS A 355 1.04 -22.53 -29.08
N CYS A 356 2.04 -21.83 -29.62
CA CYS A 356 2.44 -21.90 -31.03
C CYS A 356 2.89 -23.31 -31.48
N ARG A 357 3.27 -24.19 -30.54
CA ARG A 357 3.91 -25.48 -30.83
C ARG A 357 3.03 -26.70 -30.53
N ALA A 358 1.79 -26.46 -30.10
CA ALA A 358 0.84 -27.51 -29.76
C ALA A 358 -0.60 -27.13 -30.15
N LYS A 359 -1.41 -28.11 -30.56
CA LYS A 359 -2.82 -27.91 -30.93
C LYS A 359 -3.72 -28.96 -30.27
N GLY A 360 -4.71 -28.51 -29.48
CA GLY A 360 -5.73 -29.40 -28.94
C GLY A 360 -6.56 -30.06 -30.04
N ILE A 361 -6.77 -31.37 -29.91
CA ILE A 361 -7.67 -32.18 -30.74
C ILE A 361 -8.99 -32.34 -29.96
N ALA A 362 -10.06 -31.76 -30.51
CA ALA A 362 -11.39 -31.81 -29.90
C ALA A 362 -11.86 -33.27 -29.72
N ASP A 363 -12.61 -33.53 -28.66
CA ASP A 363 -13.30 -34.81 -28.49
C ASP A 363 -14.38 -34.97 -29.56
N ILE A 364 -14.14 -35.83 -30.56
CA ILE A 364 -15.07 -36.05 -31.68
C ILE A 364 -16.42 -36.67 -31.24
N GLY A 365 -16.48 -37.23 -30.03
CA GLY A 365 -17.70 -37.75 -29.40
C GLY A 365 -18.23 -36.88 -28.27
N MET A 366 -17.81 -35.61 -28.19
CA MET A 366 -18.09 -34.68 -27.09
C MET A 366 -19.53 -34.72 -26.59
N LEU A 367 -19.69 -34.76 -25.27
CA LEU A 367 -20.94 -34.37 -24.61
C LEU A 367 -20.86 -32.87 -24.34
N HIS A 368 -21.68 -32.09 -25.02
CA HIS A 368 -21.67 -30.63 -24.99
C HIS A 368 -22.92 -30.09 -24.30
N ILE A 369 -22.74 -29.12 -23.39
CA ILE A 369 -23.81 -28.39 -22.72
C ILE A 369 -23.69 -26.93 -23.19
N SER A 370 -24.72 -26.43 -23.86
CA SER A 370 -24.84 -25.01 -24.22
C SER A 370 -25.83 -24.34 -23.28
N HIS A 371 -25.36 -23.36 -22.51
CA HIS A 371 -26.17 -22.65 -21.53
C HIS A 371 -25.73 -21.20 -21.43
N VAL A 372 -26.69 -20.29 -21.48
CA VAL A 372 -26.49 -18.88 -21.10
C VAL A 372 -26.89 -18.73 -19.64
N PRO A 373 -25.98 -18.29 -18.76
CA PRO A 373 -26.26 -18.21 -17.33
C PRO A 373 -27.33 -17.17 -17.01
N VAL A 374 -27.84 -17.20 -15.78
CA VAL A 374 -28.70 -16.11 -15.27
C VAL A 374 -27.82 -14.87 -15.09
N LEU A 375 -28.00 -13.87 -15.97
CA LEU A 375 -27.05 -12.76 -16.18
C LEU A 375 -27.21 -11.56 -15.25
N THR A 376 -28.34 -11.47 -14.55
CA THR A 376 -28.68 -10.29 -13.73
C THR A 376 -29.24 -10.71 -12.41
N ASP A 377 -29.16 -9.80 -11.44
CA ASP A 377 -29.89 -9.94 -10.20
C ASP A 377 -31.38 -10.16 -10.49
N GLN A 378 -31.92 -11.15 -9.81
CA GLN A 378 -33.29 -11.60 -10.01
C GLN A 378 -34.15 -11.04 -8.88
N PRO A 379 -35.36 -10.54 -9.16
CA PRO A 379 -36.26 -10.17 -8.07
C PRO A 379 -36.61 -11.41 -7.24
N VAL A 380 -37.10 -11.20 -6.01
CA VAL A 380 -37.59 -12.27 -5.15
C VAL A 380 -38.74 -13.00 -5.87
N GLN A 381 -38.54 -14.29 -6.11
CA GLN A 381 -39.46 -15.18 -6.85
C GLN A 381 -39.52 -16.54 -6.16
N PRO A 382 -40.58 -17.34 -6.39
CA PRO A 382 -40.68 -18.69 -5.80
C PRO A 382 -39.63 -19.67 -6.35
N ASP A 383 -39.17 -19.46 -7.59
CA ASP A 383 -38.15 -20.23 -8.26
C ASP A 383 -37.50 -19.41 -9.41
N TYR A 384 -36.36 -19.90 -9.91
CA TYR A 384 -35.59 -19.31 -10.99
C TYR A 384 -35.40 -20.35 -12.11
N TYR A 385 -35.92 -20.02 -13.29
CA TYR A 385 -35.84 -20.89 -14.47
C TYR A 385 -34.44 -20.89 -15.07
N ILE A 386 -33.92 -22.08 -15.36
CA ILE A 386 -32.70 -22.29 -16.13
C ILE A 386 -32.96 -23.31 -17.23
N GLU A 387 -32.28 -23.15 -18.36
CA GLU A 387 -32.36 -24.09 -19.49
C GLU A 387 -31.01 -24.29 -20.15
N ALA A 388 -30.76 -25.48 -20.68
CA ALA A 388 -29.55 -25.80 -21.43
C ALA A 388 -29.85 -26.76 -22.56
N ASP A 389 -29.17 -26.58 -23.69
CA ASP A 389 -29.17 -27.55 -24.78
C ASP A 389 -28.01 -28.53 -24.60
N ILE A 390 -28.34 -29.83 -24.56
CA ILE A 390 -27.37 -30.90 -24.31
C ILE A 390 -27.29 -31.79 -25.54
N THR A 391 -26.10 -31.86 -26.14
CA THR A 391 -25.83 -32.66 -27.34
C THR A 391 -24.76 -33.71 -27.05
N ALA A 392 -25.09 -34.99 -27.26
CA ALA A 392 -24.14 -36.09 -27.23
C ALA A 392 -23.65 -36.39 -28.65
N HIS A 393 -22.52 -35.79 -29.07
CA HIS A 393 -21.96 -36.00 -30.40
C HIS A 393 -21.47 -37.44 -30.64
N SER A 394 -21.32 -38.22 -29.55
CA SER A 394 -21.13 -39.67 -29.61
C SER A 394 -22.30 -40.45 -30.26
N GLY A 395 -23.46 -39.81 -30.41
CA GLY A 395 -24.71 -40.43 -30.85
C GLY A 395 -25.34 -41.35 -29.80
N GLN A 396 -24.75 -41.45 -28.60
CA GLN A 396 -25.28 -42.24 -27.49
C GLN A 396 -26.36 -41.45 -26.74
N ALA A 397 -27.29 -42.16 -26.11
CA ALA A 397 -28.36 -41.51 -25.36
C ALA A 397 -27.82 -40.86 -24.07
N ILE A 398 -28.32 -39.67 -23.74
CA ILE A 398 -28.12 -39.01 -22.45
C ILE A 398 -28.87 -39.82 -21.38
N TYR A 399 -28.26 -40.03 -20.21
CA TYR A 399 -28.95 -40.65 -19.10
C TYR A 399 -30.02 -39.68 -18.55
N PRO A 400 -31.33 -40.03 -18.58
CA PRO A 400 -32.39 -39.10 -18.18
C PRO A 400 -32.29 -38.64 -16.71
N ASP A 401 -31.67 -39.45 -15.86
CA ASP A 401 -31.42 -39.22 -14.45
C ASP A 401 -29.98 -38.72 -14.18
N SER A 402 -29.30 -38.19 -15.20
CA SER A 402 -27.97 -37.59 -15.05
C SER A 402 -27.93 -36.08 -15.26
N VAL A 403 -29.05 -35.46 -15.68
CA VAL A 403 -29.08 -34.02 -15.96
C VAL A 403 -29.58 -33.26 -14.74
N PHE A 404 -28.67 -32.50 -14.13
CA PHE A 404 -28.95 -31.73 -12.92
C PHE A 404 -28.30 -30.36 -13.01
N ALA A 405 -28.92 -29.38 -12.37
CA ALA A 405 -28.18 -28.23 -11.89
C ALA A 405 -27.79 -28.45 -10.43
N VAL A 406 -26.55 -28.17 -10.12
CA VAL A 406 -25.98 -28.25 -8.77
C VAL A 406 -25.82 -26.81 -8.29
N TYR A 407 -26.42 -26.46 -7.16
CA TYR A 407 -26.49 -25.08 -6.68
C TYR A 407 -26.20 -24.97 -5.19
N ASN A 408 -25.79 -23.79 -4.74
CA ASN A 408 -25.74 -23.43 -3.33
C ASN A 408 -26.27 -22.01 -3.11
N VAL A 409 -26.55 -21.70 -1.84
CA VAL A 409 -27.02 -20.40 -1.38
C VAL A 409 -26.01 -19.82 -0.40
N ASN A 410 -25.56 -18.60 -0.65
CA ASN A 410 -24.61 -17.86 0.21
C ASN A 410 -23.35 -18.67 0.59
N GLY A 411 -22.82 -19.47 -0.34
CA GLY A 411 -21.64 -20.30 -0.11
C GLY A 411 -21.88 -21.52 0.81
N GLY A 412 -23.14 -21.90 1.03
CA GLY A 412 -23.51 -23.09 1.81
C GLY A 412 -23.22 -24.42 1.10
N GLU A 413 -23.77 -25.50 1.66
CA GLU A 413 -23.69 -26.85 1.08
C GLU A 413 -24.31 -26.89 -0.32
N TRP A 414 -23.71 -27.70 -1.20
CA TRP A 414 -24.21 -27.92 -2.55
C TRP A 414 -25.40 -28.89 -2.54
N ASP A 415 -26.48 -28.51 -3.22
CA ASP A 415 -27.66 -29.33 -3.44
C ASP A 415 -27.91 -29.50 -4.95
N THR A 416 -28.76 -30.46 -5.32
CA THR A 416 -29.02 -30.79 -6.73
C THR A 416 -30.49 -30.66 -7.08
N ILE A 417 -30.78 -30.03 -8.22
CA ILE A 417 -32.09 -30.00 -8.84
C ILE A 417 -32.10 -30.82 -10.13
N PRO A 418 -33.06 -31.73 -10.35
CA PRO A 418 -33.21 -32.43 -11.62
C PRO A 418 -33.64 -31.45 -12.71
N MET A 419 -32.98 -31.54 -13.87
CA MET A 419 -33.44 -30.87 -15.08
C MET A 419 -34.22 -31.88 -15.93
N PHE A 420 -35.42 -31.50 -16.34
CA PHE A 420 -36.29 -32.36 -17.14
C PHE A 420 -36.13 -32.05 -18.63
N TYR A 421 -36.22 -33.11 -19.44
CA TYR A 421 -36.29 -32.97 -20.89
C TYR A 421 -37.52 -32.14 -21.29
N SER A 422 -37.30 -31.05 -22.00
CA SER A 422 -38.35 -30.16 -22.50
C SER A 422 -38.73 -30.52 -23.94
N SER A 423 -37.82 -30.27 -24.88
CA SER A 423 -38.00 -30.61 -26.30
C SER A 423 -36.67 -30.53 -27.05
N GLY A 424 -36.55 -31.22 -28.19
CA GLY A 424 -35.32 -31.17 -29.00
C GLY A 424 -34.12 -31.65 -28.21
N LYS A 425 -33.19 -30.72 -27.93
CA LYS A 425 -31.97 -30.90 -27.12
C LYS A 425 -32.06 -30.22 -25.75
N THR A 426 -33.17 -29.54 -25.47
CA THR A 426 -33.32 -28.64 -24.34
C THR A 426 -33.77 -29.37 -23.09
N TYR A 427 -33.06 -29.12 -21.99
CA TYR A 427 -33.41 -29.51 -20.63
C TYR A 427 -33.67 -28.26 -19.81
N ALA A 428 -34.64 -28.31 -18.90
CA ALA A 428 -35.03 -27.17 -18.08
C ALA A 428 -35.10 -27.54 -16.60
N GLY A 429 -34.82 -26.58 -15.72
CA GLY A 429 -34.86 -26.72 -14.28
C GLY A 429 -35.32 -25.44 -13.58
N TYR A 430 -35.66 -25.58 -12.30
CA TYR A 430 -36.12 -24.46 -11.45
C TYR A 430 -35.31 -24.48 -10.16
N ILE A 431 -34.43 -23.49 -9.98
CA ILE A 431 -33.70 -23.29 -8.71
C ILE A 431 -34.68 -22.69 -7.70
N PRO A 432 -34.80 -23.22 -6.47
CA PRO A 432 -35.70 -22.68 -5.46
C PRO A 432 -35.45 -21.19 -5.15
N GLY A 433 -36.53 -20.46 -4.87
CA GLY A 433 -36.50 -19.06 -4.48
C GLY A 433 -35.84 -18.81 -3.12
N GLU A 434 -35.08 -17.72 -3.01
CA GLU A 434 -34.39 -17.31 -1.78
C GLU A 434 -34.75 -15.89 -1.33
N ASN A 435 -34.28 -15.49 -0.14
CA ASN A 435 -34.54 -14.17 0.40
C ASN A 435 -33.74 -13.08 -0.34
N TYR A 436 -34.27 -11.85 -0.36
CA TYR A 436 -33.54 -10.67 -0.86
C TYR A 436 -32.16 -10.56 -0.21
N GLY A 437 -31.13 -10.30 -1.03
CA GLY A 437 -29.72 -10.26 -0.66
C GLY A 437 -29.00 -11.61 -0.74
N SER A 438 -29.67 -12.71 -1.07
CA SER A 438 -29.02 -14.02 -1.19
C SER A 438 -28.26 -14.15 -2.51
N GLN A 439 -27.06 -14.71 -2.46
CA GLN A 439 -26.30 -15.13 -3.63
C GLN A 439 -26.62 -16.60 -3.96
N ILE A 440 -26.95 -16.88 -5.20
CA ILE A 440 -27.05 -18.24 -5.74
C ILE A 440 -25.80 -18.51 -6.57
N SER A 441 -25.11 -19.62 -6.31
CA SER A 441 -24.10 -20.17 -7.22
C SER A 441 -24.58 -21.49 -7.80
N TYR A 442 -24.40 -21.74 -9.10
CA TYR A 442 -24.79 -23.00 -9.73
C TYR A 442 -23.96 -23.40 -10.95
N PHE A 443 -23.97 -24.69 -11.30
CA PHE A 443 -23.47 -25.22 -12.57
C PHE A 443 -24.35 -26.38 -13.04
N ILE A 444 -24.28 -26.74 -14.32
CA ILE A 444 -25.05 -27.84 -14.91
C ILE A 444 -24.15 -29.06 -15.08
N TYR A 445 -24.67 -30.26 -14.82
CA TYR A 445 -24.01 -31.54 -15.02
C TYR A 445 -24.84 -32.44 -15.94
N ALA A 446 -24.18 -33.21 -16.80
CA ALA A 446 -24.81 -34.24 -17.63
C ALA A 446 -23.87 -35.42 -17.89
N ALA A 447 -24.45 -36.61 -18.14
CA ALA A 447 -23.71 -37.80 -18.60
C ALA A 447 -24.45 -38.57 -19.70
N ASP A 448 -23.71 -39.27 -20.56
CA ASP A 448 -24.25 -40.07 -21.65
C ASP A 448 -23.82 -41.55 -21.60
N GLN A 449 -24.48 -42.39 -22.41
CA GLN A 449 -24.20 -43.82 -22.50
C GLN A 449 -22.86 -44.15 -23.18
N SER A 450 -22.13 -43.16 -23.71
CA SER A 450 -20.75 -43.36 -24.17
C SER A 450 -19.76 -43.43 -22.99
N GLY A 451 -20.20 -43.06 -21.79
CA GLY A 451 -19.37 -42.94 -20.59
C GLY A 451 -18.82 -41.54 -20.38
N ARG A 452 -19.20 -40.56 -21.23
CA ARG A 452 -18.81 -39.16 -21.07
C ARG A 452 -19.70 -38.48 -20.05
N HIS A 453 -19.11 -37.55 -19.32
CA HIS A 453 -19.80 -36.61 -18.47
C HIS A 453 -19.13 -35.25 -18.58
N THR A 454 -19.89 -34.18 -18.40
CA THR A 454 -19.36 -32.81 -18.44
C THR A 454 -20.14 -31.91 -17.50
N THR A 455 -19.58 -30.73 -17.24
CA THR A 455 -20.26 -29.64 -16.55
C THR A 455 -20.26 -28.38 -17.40
N HIS A 456 -21.15 -27.44 -17.07
CA HIS A 456 -21.13 -26.07 -17.57
C HIS A 456 -21.27 -25.08 -16.40
N PRO A 457 -20.25 -24.23 -16.11
CA PRO A 457 -18.97 -24.13 -16.80
C PRO A 457 -18.12 -25.42 -16.73
N PHE A 458 -17.12 -25.54 -17.59
CA PHE A 458 -16.36 -26.79 -17.78
C PHE A 458 -15.69 -27.29 -16.49
N ILE A 459 -15.29 -26.39 -15.58
CA ILE A 459 -14.64 -26.75 -14.32
C ILE A 459 -15.61 -27.19 -13.22
N GLY A 460 -16.86 -26.71 -13.27
CA GLY A 460 -17.93 -27.02 -12.31
C GLY A 460 -17.84 -26.21 -11.02
N THR A 461 -17.83 -26.88 -9.86
CA THR A 461 -17.87 -26.23 -8.53
C THR A 461 -16.85 -25.11 -8.28
N PRO A 462 -15.61 -25.13 -8.83
CA PRO A 462 -14.64 -24.07 -8.53
C PRO A 462 -15.00 -22.71 -9.17
N ASP A 463 -15.74 -22.70 -10.27
CA ASP A 463 -16.12 -21.49 -11.00
C ASP A 463 -17.59 -21.58 -11.47
N PRO A 464 -18.55 -21.56 -10.53
CA PRO A 464 -19.96 -21.67 -10.86
C PRO A 464 -20.51 -20.35 -11.41
N HIS A 465 -21.61 -20.41 -12.15
CA HIS A 465 -22.42 -19.24 -12.47
C HIS A 465 -23.03 -18.64 -11.20
N ARG A 466 -23.19 -17.31 -11.15
CA ARG A 466 -23.68 -16.60 -9.96
C ARG A 466 -24.71 -15.55 -10.33
N PHE A 467 -25.71 -15.38 -9.46
CA PHE A 467 -26.64 -14.25 -9.49
C PHE A 467 -27.15 -13.95 -8.08
N TYR A 468 -27.60 -12.71 -7.83
CA TYR A 468 -28.20 -12.32 -6.56
C TYR A 468 -29.72 -12.26 -6.64
N ILE A 469 -30.37 -12.45 -5.49
CA ILE A 469 -31.79 -12.17 -5.34
C ILE A 469 -31.96 -10.73 -4.87
N GLY A 470 -32.38 -9.82 -5.75
CA GLY A 470 -32.55 -8.40 -5.44
C GLY A 470 -31.37 -7.56 -5.91
N GLU A 471 -30.53 -7.11 -4.97
CA GLU A 471 -29.26 -6.46 -5.26
C GLU A 471 -28.18 -7.12 -4.38
N GLU A 472 -26.94 -7.14 -4.86
CA GLU A 472 -25.79 -7.52 -4.04
C GLU A 472 -25.68 -6.59 -2.83
N LEU A 473 -25.65 -7.16 -1.63
CA LEU A 473 -25.31 -6.41 -0.43
C LEU A 473 -23.80 -6.49 -0.24
N LEU A 474 -23.10 -5.36 -0.22
CA LEU A 474 -21.65 -5.28 -0.04
C LEU A 474 -21.31 -4.83 1.40
N PRO A 475 -20.27 -5.37 2.05
CA PRO A 475 -19.87 -4.93 3.38
C PRO A 475 -19.51 -3.44 3.34
N GLN A 476 -19.90 -2.67 4.35
CA GLN A 476 -19.62 -1.23 4.42
C GLN A 476 -19.02 -0.87 5.77
N ILE A 477 -17.81 -0.31 5.78
CA ILE A 477 -17.13 0.08 7.01
C ILE A 477 -17.55 1.47 7.45
N SER A 478 -17.73 1.64 8.75
CA SER A 478 -17.79 2.95 9.39
C SER A 478 -17.04 2.90 10.71
N ALA A 479 -16.36 4.00 11.06
CA ALA A 479 -15.61 4.11 12.30
C ALA A 479 -15.90 5.43 13.03
N TYR A 480 -15.92 5.39 14.36
CA TYR A 480 -16.16 6.55 15.21
C TYR A 480 -15.39 6.46 16.54
N PRO A 481 -14.74 7.55 17.01
CA PRO A 481 -14.66 8.88 16.39
C PRO A 481 -13.78 8.89 15.13
N GLY A 482 -14.03 9.83 14.23
CA GLY A 482 -13.22 10.00 13.00
C GLY A 482 -11.89 10.74 13.21
N VAL A 483 -11.60 11.16 14.44
CA VAL A 483 -10.34 11.79 14.86
C VAL A 483 -10.17 11.62 16.38
N PHE A 484 -8.94 11.50 16.85
CA PHE A 484 -8.58 11.58 18.26
C PHE A 484 -7.71 12.81 18.51
N ASN A 485 -8.12 13.65 19.47
CA ASN A 485 -7.29 14.72 20.05
C ASN A 485 -7.24 14.49 21.56
N VAL A 486 -6.06 14.18 22.09
CA VAL A 486 -5.85 13.81 23.49
C VAL A 486 -4.79 14.71 24.11
N THR A 487 -5.05 15.24 25.30
CA THR A 487 -4.05 15.98 26.08
C THR A 487 -3.77 15.22 27.37
N LEU A 488 -2.49 14.98 27.66
CA LEU A 488 -2.00 14.28 28.84
C LEU A 488 -0.93 15.11 29.56
N GLY A 489 -0.88 15.00 30.89
CA GLY A 489 0.30 15.44 31.64
C GLY A 489 1.48 14.50 31.43
N LEU A 490 2.68 14.95 31.82
CA LEU A 490 3.87 14.10 31.87
C LEU A 490 3.58 12.79 32.64
N ASP A 491 4.00 11.66 32.08
CA ASP A 491 3.83 10.31 32.63
C ASP A 491 2.38 9.86 32.88
N GLU A 492 1.38 10.53 32.30
CA GLU A 492 -0.01 10.07 32.32
C GLU A 492 -0.30 9.06 31.20
N ASN A 493 -1.34 8.24 31.40
CA ASN A 493 -1.92 7.40 30.36
C ASN A 493 -3.46 7.42 30.41
N THR A 494 -4.09 7.16 29.27
CA THR A 494 -5.55 7.05 29.16
C THR A 494 -5.96 6.11 28.03
N ASN A 495 -7.15 5.53 28.13
CA ASN A 495 -7.78 4.80 27.02
C ASN A 495 -8.95 5.61 26.44
N LYS A 496 -9.15 5.51 25.12
CA LYS A 496 -10.34 5.97 24.39
C LYS A 496 -10.92 4.81 23.60
N ILE A 497 -12.19 4.92 23.20
CA ILE A 497 -12.89 3.87 22.44
C ILE A 497 -12.98 4.28 20.98
N LEU A 498 -12.51 3.39 20.11
CA LEU A 498 -12.79 3.40 18.68
C LEU A 498 -13.87 2.34 18.39
N THR A 499 -14.99 2.74 17.81
CA THR A 499 -16.04 1.81 17.35
C THR A 499 -15.91 1.60 15.85
N VAL A 500 -15.79 0.35 15.41
CA VAL A 500 -15.82 -0.05 14.00
C VAL A 500 -17.11 -0.82 13.76
N LYS A 501 -17.83 -0.50 12.69
CA LYS A 501 -19.16 -1.05 12.40
C LYS A 501 -19.29 -1.46 10.94
N ASN A 502 -19.96 -2.58 10.71
CA ASN A 502 -20.43 -2.98 9.38
C ASN A 502 -21.85 -2.45 9.15
N THR A 503 -22.01 -1.47 8.27
CA THR A 503 -23.31 -0.89 7.91
C THR A 503 -23.92 -1.51 6.65
N GLY A 504 -23.19 -2.42 5.99
CA GLY A 504 -23.54 -2.98 4.68
C GLY A 504 -24.08 -4.42 4.74
N GLY A 505 -23.65 -5.22 3.77
CA GLY A 505 -24.04 -6.60 3.51
C GLY A 505 -23.31 -7.65 4.36
N PRO A 506 -22.59 -8.62 3.76
CA PRO A 506 -22.01 -9.77 4.44
C PRO A 506 -20.91 -9.35 5.43
N VAL A 507 -20.23 -10.33 6.01
CA VAL A 507 -19.18 -10.11 7.01
C VAL A 507 -18.11 -9.14 6.52
N LEU A 508 -17.85 -8.09 7.31
CA LEU A 508 -16.76 -7.15 7.11
C LEU A 508 -15.50 -7.70 7.80
N ASN A 509 -14.44 -7.94 7.04
CA ASN A 509 -13.11 -8.26 7.55
C ASN A 509 -12.31 -6.97 7.61
N TYR A 510 -11.66 -6.69 8.74
CA TYR A 510 -10.85 -5.48 8.89
C TYR A 510 -9.53 -5.76 9.59
N GLN A 511 -8.54 -4.91 9.33
CA GLN A 511 -7.29 -4.82 10.07
C GLN A 511 -6.97 -3.35 10.33
N ALA A 512 -6.87 -2.96 11.60
CA ALA A 512 -6.48 -1.63 12.04
C ALA A 512 -5.03 -1.63 12.54
N ASN A 513 -4.21 -0.69 12.10
CA ASN A 513 -2.82 -0.55 12.52
C ASN A 513 -2.53 0.89 12.94
N VAL A 514 -1.66 1.06 13.93
CA VAL A 514 -1.09 2.37 14.28
C VAL A 514 0.01 2.72 13.29
N VAL A 515 -0.07 3.92 12.72
CA VAL A 515 0.94 4.48 11.83
C VAL A 515 1.40 5.81 12.40
N TYR A 516 2.64 5.87 12.87
CA TYR A 516 3.22 7.13 13.31
C TYR A 516 3.54 7.99 12.08
N SER A 517 3.22 9.28 12.13
CA SER A 517 3.72 10.19 11.11
C SER A 517 5.24 10.25 11.24
N SER A 518 5.98 9.78 10.23
CA SER A 518 7.40 10.08 10.12
C SER A 518 7.54 11.61 10.17
N GLU A 519 8.26 12.14 11.16
CA GLU A 519 8.63 13.54 11.03
C GLU A 519 9.54 13.66 9.80
N SER A 520 9.22 14.65 8.98
CA SER A 520 9.69 14.87 7.61
C SER A 520 11.17 14.63 7.39
N ASP A 521 11.54 14.29 6.14
CA ASP A 521 12.90 14.50 5.61
C ASP A 521 13.41 15.87 6.07
N ALA A 522 14.39 15.86 6.95
CA ALA A 522 14.95 17.04 7.58
C ALA A 522 16.36 17.25 7.05
N ILE A 523 16.66 18.49 6.64
CA ILE A 523 17.97 18.89 6.16
C ILE A 523 18.66 19.71 7.25
N VAL A 524 19.82 19.27 7.72
CA VAL A 524 20.64 19.99 8.70
C VAL A 524 22.02 20.32 8.13
N GLN A 525 22.57 21.46 8.57
CA GLN A 525 23.96 21.82 8.31
C GLN A 525 24.81 21.58 9.55
N ALA A 526 25.84 20.75 9.42
CA ALA A 526 26.77 20.42 10.50
C ALA A 526 28.12 21.12 10.28
N TYR A 527 28.63 21.79 11.30
CA TYR A 527 29.86 22.60 11.24
C TYR A 527 30.93 22.07 12.19
N PRO A 528 32.22 22.29 11.91
CA PRO A 528 33.28 22.17 12.92
C PRO A 528 33.11 23.21 14.03
N GLN A 529 33.35 22.81 15.28
CA GLN A 529 33.38 23.76 16.41
C GLN A 529 34.68 24.57 16.42
N PRO A 530 34.67 25.79 17.02
CA PRO A 530 35.81 26.71 17.01
C PRO A 530 36.89 26.33 18.02
N VAL A 531 37.44 25.12 17.90
CA VAL A 531 38.43 24.53 18.80
C VAL A 531 39.55 23.89 17.98
N ASN A 532 40.81 24.09 18.40
CA ASN A 532 41.98 23.54 17.72
C ASN A 532 41.81 22.05 17.42
N PHE A 533 42.21 21.65 16.21
CA PHE A 533 42.18 20.27 15.71
C PHE A 533 40.79 19.70 15.41
N TRP A 534 39.71 20.51 15.42
CA TRP A 534 38.43 20.09 14.82
C TRP A 534 38.52 19.96 13.31
N THR A 535 39.36 20.77 12.69
CA THR A 535 39.96 20.47 11.38
C THR A 535 41.48 20.55 11.56
N GLY A 536 42.24 19.86 10.73
CA GLY A 536 43.70 19.90 10.83
C GLY A 536 44.38 18.92 9.88
N SER A 537 45.71 18.84 10.03
CA SER A 537 46.56 18.01 9.18
C SER A 537 47.64 17.32 9.98
N CYS A 538 48.18 16.21 9.47
CA CYS A 538 49.24 15.47 10.12
C CYS A 538 50.17 14.73 9.17
N THR A 539 51.39 14.53 9.63
CA THR A 539 52.32 13.52 9.11
C THR A 539 52.23 12.24 9.95
N ASP A 540 53.05 11.24 9.63
CA ASP A 540 53.21 10.03 10.43
C ASP A 540 53.75 10.28 11.87
N ALA A 541 54.29 11.47 12.15
CA ALA A 541 54.91 11.81 13.43
C ALA A 541 54.16 12.89 14.23
N THR A 542 53.57 13.88 13.58
CA THR A 542 53.04 15.08 14.26
C THR A 542 51.78 15.63 13.59
N LYS A 543 50.87 16.19 14.40
CA LYS A 543 49.81 17.09 13.90
C LYS A 543 50.47 18.40 13.49
N THR A 544 50.36 18.76 12.23
CA THR A 544 51.09 19.85 11.58
C THR A 544 50.25 21.13 11.55
N GLU A 545 48.95 21.00 11.32
CA GLU A 545 48.00 22.12 11.29
C GLU A 545 46.93 22.00 12.37
N THR A 546 46.54 23.15 12.93
CA THR A 546 45.50 23.26 13.99
C THR A 546 44.11 23.57 13.45
N SER A 547 44.02 23.91 12.16
CA SER A 547 42.79 24.24 11.46
C SER A 547 42.87 23.84 9.99
N MET A 548 43.82 24.39 9.22
CA MET A 548 43.93 24.10 7.78
C MET A 548 44.04 22.60 7.47
N VAL A 549 43.36 22.17 6.41
CA VAL A 549 43.30 20.76 6.01
C VAL A 549 44.11 20.58 4.73
N VAL A 550 45.25 19.90 4.86
CA VAL A 550 46.29 19.76 3.85
C VAL A 550 46.37 18.29 3.47
N ALA A 551 46.23 18.03 2.18
CA ALA A 551 46.55 16.74 1.56
C ALA A 551 47.67 16.99 0.54
N TYR A 552 48.89 16.61 0.92
CA TYR A 552 50.08 16.88 0.14
C TYR A 552 51.25 15.98 0.56
N ASN A 553 51.90 15.31 -0.40
CA ASN A 553 53.07 14.45 -0.15
C ASN A 553 52.80 13.47 1.00
N ASN A 554 53.45 13.65 2.16
CA ASN A 554 53.31 12.82 3.34
C ASN A 554 52.48 13.52 4.42
N GLU A 555 51.47 14.30 4.04
CA GLU A 555 50.61 15.03 4.95
C GLU A 555 49.15 14.83 4.56
N ASP A 556 48.34 14.45 5.55
CA ASP A 556 46.93 14.12 5.38
C ASP A 556 46.06 14.92 6.36
N GLY A 557 44.89 15.30 5.88
CA GLY A 557 43.97 16.19 6.56
C GLY A 557 42.79 15.48 7.20
N TRP A 558 42.11 16.13 8.13
CA TRP A 558 40.79 15.69 8.61
C TRP A 558 39.85 16.87 8.88
N MET A 559 38.56 16.57 8.87
CA MET A 559 37.49 17.47 9.28
C MET A 559 36.54 16.75 10.23
N ARG A 560 36.16 17.41 11.33
CA ARG A 560 35.18 16.93 12.31
C ARG A 560 34.02 17.91 12.38
N PHE A 561 32.81 17.38 12.43
CA PHE A 561 31.55 18.12 12.39
C PHE A 561 30.70 17.78 13.62
N ASP A 562 30.00 18.78 14.16
CA ASP A 562 29.03 18.61 15.24
C ASP A 562 27.69 18.17 14.65
N VAL A 563 27.24 16.97 15.01
CA VAL A 563 25.98 16.38 14.53
C VAL A 563 24.98 16.17 15.68
N SER A 564 25.21 16.79 16.84
CA SER A 564 24.37 16.65 18.03
C SER A 564 22.93 17.16 17.85
N ALA A 565 22.68 17.96 16.80
CA ALA A 565 21.34 18.41 16.42
C ALA A 565 20.49 17.33 15.71
N ILE A 566 21.09 16.20 15.31
CA ILE A 566 20.37 15.08 14.68
C ILE A 566 19.98 14.08 15.78
N PRO A 567 18.69 13.70 15.90
CA PRO A 567 18.24 12.71 16.88
C PRO A 567 18.95 11.37 16.74
N VAL A 568 19.32 10.74 17.86
CA VAL A 568 19.88 9.38 17.85
C VAL A 568 18.83 8.39 17.35
N GLY A 569 19.18 7.58 16.34
CA GLY A 569 18.26 6.63 15.69
C GLY A 569 17.63 7.14 14.39
N SER A 570 17.96 8.36 13.95
CA SER A 570 17.62 8.83 12.60
C SER A 570 18.27 7.97 11.51
N GLN A 571 17.55 7.76 10.41
CA GLN A 571 18.06 7.17 9.18
C GLN A 571 18.64 8.28 8.30
N ILE A 572 19.88 8.14 7.84
CA ILE A 572 20.53 9.16 7.01
C ILE A 572 20.27 8.87 5.52
N ASN A 573 19.54 9.77 4.87
CA ASN A 573 19.18 9.67 3.45
C ASN A 573 20.36 10.07 2.55
N SER A 574 21.06 11.17 2.86
CA SER A 574 22.24 11.62 2.10
C SER A 574 23.15 12.57 2.90
N ILE A 575 24.43 12.66 2.50
CA ILE A 575 25.43 13.57 3.08
C ILE A 575 26.19 14.27 1.95
N GLU A 576 26.26 15.60 1.99
CA GLU A 576 27.10 16.41 1.13
C GLU A 576 28.16 17.16 1.93
N LEU A 577 29.44 17.02 1.56
CA LEU A 577 30.52 17.85 2.11
C LEU A 577 30.68 19.10 1.27
N HIS A 578 30.61 20.26 1.92
CA HIS A 578 30.95 21.56 1.35
C HIS A 578 32.28 22.02 1.91
N GLY A 579 33.29 22.15 1.03
CA GLY A 579 34.63 22.58 1.39
C GLY A 579 35.13 23.69 0.48
N TYR A 580 35.90 24.62 1.04
CA TYR A 580 36.56 25.67 0.26
C TYR A 580 38.02 25.29 0.00
N ILE A 581 38.37 25.09 -1.26
CA ILE A 581 39.74 24.79 -1.69
C ILE A 581 40.52 26.10 -1.80
N ASN A 582 41.53 26.25 -0.96
CA ASN A 582 42.40 27.41 -0.89
C ASN A 582 43.51 27.35 -1.96
N ASP A 583 44.10 26.17 -2.18
CA ASP A 583 45.14 25.97 -3.19
C ASP A 583 45.16 24.52 -3.69
N THR A 584 45.50 24.30 -4.95
CA THR A 584 45.54 22.96 -5.55
C THR A 584 46.37 22.86 -6.82
N TYR A 585 46.95 21.68 -7.07
CA TYR A 585 47.57 21.34 -8.35
C TYR A 585 47.48 19.83 -8.60
N TRP A 586 46.79 19.39 -9.67
CA TRP A 586 46.67 17.96 -10.06
C TRP A 586 46.33 16.99 -8.90
N PRO A 587 45.32 17.25 -8.07
CA PRO A 587 45.10 16.45 -6.88
C PRO A 587 44.58 15.03 -7.22
N TYR A 588 45.31 14.01 -6.77
CA TYR A 588 44.86 12.62 -6.71
C TYR A 588 44.52 12.27 -5.26
N TRP A 589 43.25 12.41 -4.88
CA TRP A 589 42.86 12.51 -3.47
C TRP A 589 41.55 11.78 -3.17
N SER A 590 41.27 11.55 -1.89
CA SER A 590 40.02 10.94 -1.44
C SER A 590 39.52 11.52 -0.13
N ILE A 591 38.20 11.47 0.06
CA ILE A 591 37.53 11.68 1.35
C ILE A 591 37.30 10.30 1.96
N THR A 592 37.80 10.07 3.18
CA THR A 592 37.88 8.74 3.79
C THR A 592 37.17 8.68 5.13
N SER A 593 36.79 7.47 5.56
CA SER A 593 36.23 7.24 6.89
C SER A 593 37.30 7.39 7.97
N LEU A 594 36.86 7.85 9.15
CA LEU A 594 37.67 7.88 10.36
C LEU A 594 36.93 7.10 11.46
N PRO A 595 37.50 5.99 11.96
CA PRO A 595 36.79 5.11 12.88
C PRO A 595 36.71 5.64 14.33
N ASP A 596 37.44 6.70 14.70
CA ASP A 596 37.47 7.26 16.06
C ASP A 596 37.89 8.74 16.05
N ASP A 597 37.83 9.41 17.20
CA ASP A 597 37.94 10.87 17.33
C ASP A 597 39.36 11.39 17.02
N PRO A 598 39.56 12.14 15.92
CA PRO A 598 40.86 12.69 15.56
C PRO A 598 41.37 13.72 16.57
N LEU A 599 40.53 14.30 17.44
CA LEU A 599 41.02 15.19 18.50
C LEU A 599 41.92 14.46 19.50
N THR A 600 41.53 13.23 19.86
CA THR A 600 42.19 12.46 20.92
C THR A 600 43.25 11.51 20.39
N ALA A 601 43.17 11.12 19.10
CA ALA A 601 44.11 10.23 18.45
C ALA A 601 45.50 10.88 18.19
N SER A 602 46.54 10.04 18.12
CA SER A 602 47.88 10.47 17.70
C SER A 602 47.96 10.68 16.18
N ALA A 603 48.90 11.52 15.74
CA ALA A 603 49.13 11.80 14.31
C ALA A 603 49.31 10.53 13.46
N SER A 604 50.17 9.61 13.92
CA SER A 604 50.40 8.31 13.29
C SER A 604 49.13 7.47 13.11
N THR A 605 48.19 7.58 14.06
CA THR A 605 46.96 6.78 14.08
C THR A 605 45.95 7.36 13.12
N ILE A 606 45.76 8.68 13.15
CA ILE A 606 44.87 9.41 12.22
C ILE A 606 45.29 9.12 10.78
N ARG A 607 46.57 9.32 10.47
CA ARG A 607 47.14 9.03 9.15
C ARG A 607 46.88 7.59 8.71
N SER A 608 47.15 6.62 9.58
CA SER A 608 46.94 5.21 9.26
C SER A 608 45.49 4.89 8.93
N TRP A 609 44.51 5.54 9.57
CA TRP A 609 43.10 5.37 9.24
C TRP A 609 42.78 5.97 7.86
N ILE A 610 43.28 7.18 7.59
CA ILE A 610 43.04 7.88 6.33
C ILE A 610 43.57 7.06 5.14
N GLU A 611 44.83 6.64 5.20
CA GLU A 611 45.48 5.86 4.13
C GLU A 611 44.83 4.48 3.96
N SER A 612 44.34 3.86 5.04
CA SER A 612 43.71 2.53 4.96
C SER A 612 42.33 2.52 4.29
N HIS A 613 41.68 3.68 4.14
CA HIS A 613 40.33 3.81 3.56
C HIS A 613 40.32 4.70 2.30
N SER A 614 41.48 4.95 1.68
CA SER A 614 41.59 5.86 0.52
C SER A 614 41.35 5.21 -0.85
N SER A 615 41.09 3.90 -0.87
CA SER A 615 40.95 3.12 -2.10
C SER A 615 39.60 3.34 -2.82
N SER A 616 39.58 3.11 -4.14
CA SER A 616 38.36 3.22 -4.96
C SER A 616 37.42 2.07 -4.63
N GLY A 617 36.33 2.37 -3.92
CA GLY A 617 35.37 1.39 -3.39
C GLY A 617 35.26 1.38 -1.87
N GLU A 618 36.17 2.06 -1.16
CA GLU A 618 36.12 2.21 0.31
C GLU A 618 35.98 3.68 0.72
N ALA A 619 36.67 4.60 0.03
CA ALA A 619 36.59 6.03 0.30
C ALA A 619 35.17 6.59 0.09
N TYR A 620 34.70 7.49 0.95
CA TYR A 620 33.42 8.19 0.75
C TYR A 620 33.37 8.96 -0.57
N TYR A 621 34.51 9.48 -1.02
CA TYR A 621 34.68 10.09 -2.32
C TYR A 621 36.08 9.84 -2.88
N PHE A 622 36.16 9.58 -4.19
CA PHE A 622 37.40 9.26 -4.89
C PHE A 622 37.64 10.25 -6.04
N GLY A 623 38.52 11.24 -5.85
CA GLY A 623 38.75 12.34 -6.81
C GLY A 623 40.06 12.21 -7.61
N ASN A 624 40.03 12.56 -8.89
CA ASN A 624 41.20 12.53 -9.79
C ASN A 624 41.16 13.77 -10.70
N GLU A 625 41.65 14.89 -10.20
CA GLU A 625 41.48 16.17 -10.89
C GLU A 625 42.72 16.55 -11.72
N ASN A 626 42.51 17.41 -12.71
CA ASN A 626 43.58 17.91 -13.57
C ASN A 626 44.19 19.21 -13.02
N SER A 627 45.27 19.72 -13.64
CA SER A 627 45.92 21.01 -13.24
C SER A 627 45.01 22.23 -13.22
N SER A 628 43.89 22.19 -13.94
CA SER A 628 42.96 23.33 -14.04
C SER A 628 41.80 23.23 -13.05
N PHE A 629 41.85 22.28 -12.11
CA PHE A 629 40.90 22.23 -11.01
C PHE A 629 40.93 23.55 -10.23
N ALA A 630 39.76 24.15 -10.04
CA ALA A 630 39.65 25.53 -9.56
C ALA A 630 39.70 25.58 -8.02
N THR A 631 40.27 26.66 -7.49
CA THR A 631 40.07 27.05 -6.07
C THR A 631 38.65 27.60 -5.87
N GLY A 632 38.17 27.63 -4.63
CA GLY A 632 36.83 28.09 -4.27
C GLY A 632 35.96 27.03 -3.59
N TRP A 633 34.66 27.30 -3.50
CA TRP A 633 33.68 26.36 -2.94
C TRP A 633 33.42 25.17 -3.87
N HIS A 634 33.43 23.98 -3.31
CA HIS A 634 33.07 22.73 -3.96
C HIS A 634 32.21 21.88 -3.04
N THR A 635 31.41 21.00 -3.66
CA THR A 635 30.46 20.11 -2.99
C THR A 635 30.68 18.68 -3.45
N TRP A 636 30.66 17.74 -2.51
CA TRP A 636 30.80 16.31 -2.78
C TRP A 636 29.75 15.51 -2.04
N SER A 637 28.91 14.77 -2.78
CA SER A 637 28.03 13.76 -2.18
C SER A 637 28.88 12.58 -1.70
N LEU A 638 28.79 12.27 -0.40
CA LEU A 638 29.55 11.19 0.22
C LEU A 638 28.80 9.87 0.04
N GLY A 639 29.46 8.89 -0.57
CA GLY A 639 28.92 7.56 -0.83
C GLY A 639 29.47 6.46 0.08
N ASN A 640 29.35 5.21 -0.36
CA ASN A 640 29.79 4.02 0.37
C ASN A 640 29.18 3.96 1.78
N SER A 641 29.98 3.76 2.82
CA SER A 641 29.50 3.62 4.19
C SER A 641 29.18 4.94 4.89
N ALA A 642 29.32 6.10 4.23
CA ALA A 642 29.21 7.41 4.88
C ALA A 642 27.92 7.62 5.67
N THR A 643 26.76 7.19 5.12
CA THR A 643 25.46 7.31 5.80
C THR A 643 25.40 6.41 7.05
N THR A 644 25.78 5.14 6.92
CA THR A 644 25.82 4.19 8.04
C THR A 644 26.84 4.59 9.12
N ASP A 645 28.00 5.10 8.71
CA ASP A 645 29.03 5.57 9.64
C ASP A 645 28.55 6.81 10.41
N LEU A 646 27.80 7.71 9.77
CA LEU A 646 27.16 8.84 10.44
C LEU A 646 26.06 8.38 11.41
N GLU A 647 25.19 7.44 11.01
CA GLU A 647 24.15 6.86 11.89
C GLU A 647 24.74 6.32 13.21
N ILE A 648 25.86 5.61 13.13
CA ILE A 648 26.58 5.11 14.30
C ILE A 648 27.13 6.27 15.15
N ALA A 649 27.68 7.29 14.47
CA ALA A 649 28.32 8.43 15.09
C ALA A 649 27.35 9.39 15.80
N LEU A 650 26.04 9.35 15.48
CA LEU A 650 25.00 10.16 16.13
C LEU A 650 25.02 10.01 17.66
N SER A 651 25.26 8.80 18.16
CA SER A 651 25.36 8.52 19.60
C SER A 651 26.53 9.24 20.30
N GLY A 652 27.58 9.59 19.53
CA GLY A 652 28.73 10.36 19.99
C GLY A 652 28.59 11.87 19.80
N GLY A 653 27.62 12.33 19.00
CA GLY A 653 27.36 13.74 18.72
C GLY A 653 28.36 14.41 17.76
N TRP A 654 29.23 13.65 17.10
CA TRP A 654 30.20 14.17 16.13
C TRP A 654 30.45 13.17 15.01
N PHE A 655 30.80 13.67 13.82
CA PHE A 655 31.18 12.86 12.67
C PHE A 655 32.43 13.42 12.02
N SER A 656 33.34 12.58 11.54
CA SER A 656 34.62 13.02 10.97
C SER A 656 34.96 12.33 9.66
N VAL A 657 35.69 13.05 8.81
CA VAL A 657 36.19 12.58 7.53
C VAL A 657 37.69 12.86 7.42
N GLY A 658 38.40 11.96 6.76
CA GLY A 658 39.81 12.10 6.39
C GLY A 658 39.98 12.62 4.97
N ILE A 659 41.10 13.28 4.68
CA ILE A 659 41.50 13.74 3.35
C ILE A 659 42.90 13.22 3.05
N ASP A 660 43.00 12.28 2.11
CA ASP A 660 44.26 11.61 1.73
C ASP A 660 44.86 12.21 0.44
N SER A 661 46.18 12.36 0.40
CA SER A 661 46.94 12.56 -0.85
C SER A 661 47.48 11.23 -1.36
N ARG A 662 46.69 10.54 -2.18
CA ARG A 662 46.96 9.14 -2.56
C ARG A 662 48.24 8.93 -3.36
N ASP A 663 48.73 9.96 -4.02
CA ASP A 663 49.94 9.91 -4.84
C ASP A 663 51.23 10.03 -4.04
N ASN A 664 51.16 10.53 -2.80
CA ASN A 664 52.30 10.92 -1.98
C ASN A 664 53.36 11.74 -2.75
N ASP A 665 52.93 12.60 -3.68
CA ASP A 665 53.81 13.43 -4.49
C ASP A 665 53.97 14.83 -3.88
N ASN A 666 55.16 15.43 -4.01
CA ASN A 666 55.43 16.80 -3.57
C ASN A 666 55.09 17.86 -4.62
N THR A 667 54.40 17.48 -5.68
CA THR A 667 53.93 18.35 -6.74
C THR A 667 52.41 18.46 -6.70
N TYR A 668 51.73 17.38 -6.30
CA TYR A 668 50.28 17.27 -6.36
C TYR A 668 49.67 17.48 -4.98
N TYR A 669 48.69 18.37 -4.88
CA TYR A 669 48.14 18.76 -3.59
C TYR A 669 46.72 19.30 -3.67
N LEU A 670 46.06 19.21 -2.51
CA LEU A 670 44.77 19.82 -2.24
C LEU A 670 44.75 20.39 -0.82
N ILE A 671 44.45 21.68 -0.71
CA ILE A 671 44.40 22.38 0.58
C ILE A 671 43.04 23.03 0.74
N PHE A 672 42.38 22.75 1.87
CA PHE A 672 41.13 23.37 2.25
C PHE A 672 41.32 24.37 3.38
N ASP A 673 40.47 25.39 3.38
CA ASP A 673 40.18 26.16 4.59
C ASP A 673 39.64 25.20 5.67
N GLY A 674 40.10 25.42 6.91
CA GLY A 674 39.60 24.75 8.10
C GLY A 674 38.65 25.64 8.91
N TRP A 675 38.38 25.24 10.15
CA TRP A 675 37.42 25.92 11.04
C TRP A 675 37.77 27.39 11.34
N ALA A 676 39.06 27.73 11.40
CA ALA A 676 39.57 29.06 11.76
C ALA A 676 39.85 29.97 10.56
N GLU A 677 39.74 29.44 9.34
CA GLU A 677 39.92 30.18 8.10
C GLU A 677 38.62 30.89 7.69
N SER A 678 38.64 31.65 6.59
CA SER A 678 37.51 32.52 6.22
C SER A 678 36.29 31.75 5.72
N ASN A 679 36.47 30.49 5.28
CA ASN A 679 35.42 29.68 4.67
C ASN A 679 35.42 28.26 5.30
N PRO A 680 34.96 28.10 6.55
CA PRO A 680 34.98 26.82 7.23
C PRO A 680 34.09 25.78 6.51
N PRO A 681 34.52 24.52 6.41
CA PRO A 681 33.74 23.48 5.76
C PRO A 681 32.48 23.14 6.57
N TYR A 682 31.47 22.55 5.93
CA TYR A 682 30.26 22.06 6.57
C TYR A 682 29.66 20.88 5.82
N LEU A 683 28.83 20.10 6.49
CA LEU A 683 28.02 19.07 5.87
C LEU A 683 26.59 19.57 5.66
N VAL A 684 25.93 19.13 4.60
CA VAL A 684 24.48 19.14 4.45
C VAL A 684 24.02 17.69 4.57
N ILE A 685 23.14 17.41 5.54
CA ILE A 685 22.70 16.05 5.87
C ILE A 685 21.19 15.99 5.75
N ASP A 686 20.70 15.07 4.93
CA ASP A 686 19.29 14.73 4.79
C ASP A 686 19.02 13.47 5.62
N TYR A 687 18.04 13.51 6.51
CA TYR A 687 17.69 12.38 7.37
C TYR A 687 16.17 12.27 7.60
N SER A 688 15.73 11.05 7.91
CA SER A 688 14.38 10.77 8.38
C SER A 688 14.42 10.27 9.83
N TYR A 689 13.46 10.71 10.66
CA TYR A 689 13.37 10.31 12.06
C TYR A 689 11.97 9.83 12.40
N THR A 690 11.88 8.62 12.93
CA THR A 690 10.65 8.10 13.53
C THR A 690 10.89 7.97 15.03
N PRO A 691 10.18 8.73 15.88
CA PRO A 691 10.33 8.62 17.33
C PRO A 691 10.12 7.17 17.79
N ALA A 692 11.00 6.68 18.66
CA ALA A 692 10.99 5.28 19.13
C ALA A 692 9.91 4.98 20.19
N PHE A 693 9.00 5.91 20.48
CA PHE A 693 8.02 5.78 21.54
C PHE A 693 6.68 5.30 20.99
N GLU A 694 6.26 4.08 21.38
CA GLU A 694 4.93 3.55 21.10
C GLU A 694 3.88 4.16 22.05
N TRP A 695 3.62 5.46 21.90
CA TRP A 695 2.66 6.18 22.76
C TRP A 695 1.19 5.91 22.40
N LEU A 696 0.92 5.25 21.27
CA LEU A 696 -0.41 4.84 20.83
C LEU A 696 -0.48 3.32 20.63
N SER A 697 -1.53 2.70 21.18
CA SER A 697 -1.81 1.26 21.02
C SER A 697 -3.28 0.97 20.75
N LEU A 698 -3.57 -0.17 20.15
CA LEU A 698 -4.91 -0.69 19.87
C LEU A 698 -5.09 -2.04 20.59
N ASP A 699 -5.97 -2.09 21.59
CA ASP A 699 -6.12 -3.21 22.53
C ASP A 699 -4.76 -3.69 23.10
N GLY A 700 -3.84 -2.75 23.32
CA GLY A 700 -2.49 -3.00 23.83
C GLY A 700 -1.48 -3.54 22.81
N ASN A 701 -1.80 -3.47 21.50
CA ASN A 701 -0.90 -3.89 20.40
C ASN A 701 -0.73 -2.77 19.37
N SER A 702 0.21 -2.91 18.43
CA SER A 702 0.38 -1.98 17.31
C SER A 702 -0.68 -2.15 16.20
N GLY A 703 -1.44 -3.26 16.23
CA GLY A 703 -2.55 -3.50 15.32
C GLY A 703 -3.49 -4.60 15.80
N VAL A 704 -4.72 -4.58 15.29
CA VAL A 704 -5.78 -5.55 15.59
C VAL A 704 -6.48 -5.93 14.28
N SER A 705 -6.97 -7.17 14.19
CA SER A 705 -7.82 -7.59 13.07
C SER A 705 -9.02 -8.37 13.57
N GLY A 706 -10.08 -8.39 12.77
CA GLY A 706 -11.31 -9.06 13.16
C GLY A 706 -12.34 -9.13 12.04
N THR A 707 -13.50 -9.68 12.40
CA THR A 707 -14.66 -9.80 11.51
C THR A 707 -15.90 -9.22 12.18
N ILE A 708 -16.75 -8.53 11.43
CA ILE A 708 -17.96 -7.88 11.92
C ILE A 708 -19.15 -8.34 11.09
N GLN A 709 -20.11 -9.00 11.75
CA GLN A 709 -21.35 -9.46 11.11
C GLN A 709 -22.18 -8.27 10.60
N GLN A 710 -23.10 -8.55 9.69
CA GLN A 710 -24.01 -7.55 9.15
C GLN A 710 -24.70 -6.75 10.28
N ASN A 711 -24.68 -5.41 10.17
CA ASN A 711 -25.29 -4.48 11.14
C ASN A 711 -24.70 -4.52 12.57
N ASP A 712 -23.61 -5.25 12.79
CA ASP A 712 -22.94 -5.35 14.09
C ASP A 712 -21.75 -4.39 14.20
N SER A 713 -21.21 -4.24 15.41
CA SER A 713 -20.07 -3.36 15.69
C SER A 713 -19.12 -3.98 16.72
N VAL A 714 -17.85 -3.60 16.63
CA VAL A 714 -16.81 -3.92 17.61
C VAL A 714 -16.21 -2.65 18.19
N THR A 715 -15.76 -2.71 19.43
CA THR A 715 -15.02 -1.64 20.10
C THR A 715 -13.57 -2.04 20.26
N ILE A 716 -12.66 -1.14 19.87
CA ILE A 716 -11.21 -1.24 20.01
C ILE A 716 -10.79 -0.19 21.04
N ASN A 717 -9.97 -0.57 22.03
CA ASN A 717 -9.42 0.39 22.98
C ASN A 717 -8.16 1.04 22.38
N ALA A 718 -8.23 2.34 22.10
CA ALA A 718 -7.08 3.15 21.75
C ALA A 718 -6.39 3.63 23.04
N GLY A 719 -5.21 3.09 23.36
CA GLY A 719 -4.43 3.44 24.53
C GLY A 719 -3.38 4.51 24.21
N PHE A 720 -3.34 5.57 25.02
CA PHE A 720 -2.43 6.70 24.93
C PHE A 720 -1.53 6.73 26.16
N ASP A 721 -0.21 6.79 25.97
CA ASP A 721 0.78 6.73 27.06
C ASP A 721 1.85 7.81 26.88
N ALA A 722 1.87 8.79 27.80
CA ALA A 722 2.84 9.88 27.85
C ALA A 722 4.06 9.56 28.74
N THR A 723 4.22 8.31 29.20
CA THR A 723 5.37 7.89 30.02
C THR A 723 6.68 8.09 29.29
N GLY A 724 7.55 8.93 29.85
CA GLY A 724 8.86 9.24 29.27
C GLY A 724 8.82 10.09 27.99
N LEU A 725 7.66 10.65 27.63
CA LEU A 725 7.57 11.67 26.58
C LEU A 725 7.91 13.04 27.17
N ASP A 726 8.60 13.85 26.37
CA ASP A 726 8.81 15.26 26.65
C ASP A 726 7.52 16.06 26.35
N GLU A 727 7.43 17.29 26.85
CA GLU A 727 6.36 18.21 26.48
C GLU A 727 6.38 18.46 24.96
N GLY A 728 5.21 18.37 24.32
CA GLY A 728 5.11 18.53 22.87
C GLY A 728 3.85 17.91 22.26
N ILE A 729 3.72 18.05 20.94
CA ILE A 729 2.62 17.46 20.17
C ILE A 729 3.15 16.27 19.39
N TYR A 730 2.53 15.12 19.59
CA TYR A 730 2.80 13.87 18.91
C TYR A 730 1.64 13.53 17.96
N SER A 731 1.95 13.05 16.75
CA SER A 731 0.96 12.74 15.73
C SER A 731 1.09 11.31 15.21
N ALA A 732 -0.06 10.69 14.92
CA ALA A 732 -0.17 9.35 14.33
C ALA A 732 -1.51 9.24 13.58
N SER A 733 -1.74 8.10 12.94
CA SER A 733 -3.04 7.67 12.44
C SER A 733 -3.34 6.23 12.85
N ILE A 734 -4.62 5.90 12.86
CA ILE A 734 -5.09 4.51 12.89
C ILE A 734 -5.60 4.20 11.49
N ASP A 735 -4.86 3.38 10.76
CA ASP A 735 -5.16 2.99 9.39
C ASP A 735 -5.86 1.64 9.39
N ILE A 736 -7.09 1.62 8.87
CA ILE A 736 -7.98 0.46 8.82
C ILE A 736 -8.12 0.00 7.38
N SER A 737 -7.61 -1.19 7.07
CA SER A 737 -7.89 -1.90 5.83
C SER A 737 -9.13 -2.78 6.00
N SER A 738 -9.95 -2.92 4.97
CA SER A 738 -11.13 -3.80 5.01
C SER A 738 -11.52 -4.37 3.65
N ASN A 739 -12.45 -5.33 3.64
CA ASN A 739 -13.07 -5.85 2.42
C ASN A 739 -14.30 -5.04 1.96
N ASP A 740 -14.52 -3.84 2.48
CA ASP A 740 -15.46 -2.88 1.90
C ASP A 740 -14.93 -2.44 0.51
N PRO A 741 -15.66 -2.73 -0.59
CA PRO A 741 -15.21 -2.39 -1.94
C PRO A 741 -15.26 -0.89 -2.24
N ASP A 742 -16.10 -0.12 -1.54
CA ASP A 742 -16.22 1.33 -1.70
C ASP A 742 -15.15 2.06 -0.87
N GLN A 743 -14.82 1.52 0.31
CA GLN A 743 -13.83 2.07 1.23
C GLN A 743 -12.85 1.01 1.78
N PRO A 744 -11.96 0.46 0.93
CA PRO A 744 -11.03 -0.61 1.34
C PRO A 744 -9.95 -0.12 2.32
N GLN A 745 -9.77 1.19 2.44
CA GLN A 745 -8.84 1.84 3.37
C GLN A 745 -9.53 3.04 4.04
N MET A 746 -9.34 3.20 5.34
CA MET A 746 -9.82 4.33 6.14
C MET A 746 -8.71 4.74 7.12
N SER A 747 -8.42 6.03 7.23
CA SER A 747 -7.43 6.55 8.17
C SER A 747 -8.09 7.48 9.17
N ILE A 748 -7.81 7.27 10.45
CA ILE A 748 -8.30 8.09 11.57
C ILE A 748 -7.12 8.87 12.13
N PRO A 749 -7.07 10.21 11.96
CA PRO A 749 -5.99 11.02 12.51
C PRO A 749 -5.98 11.01 14.04
N VAL A 750 -4.78 11.02 14.63
CA VAL A 750 -4.57 11.01 16.08
C VAL A 750 -3.52 12.06 16.46
N THR A 751 -3.87 12.93 17.41
CA THR A 751 -2.93 13.85 18.06
C THR A 751 -2.91 13.63 19.57
N LEU A 752 -1.70 13.61 20.13
CA LEU A 752 -1.44 13.60 21.57
C LEU A 752 -0.62 14.84 21.93
N GLU A 753 -1.16 15.72 22.76
CA GLU A 753 -0.45 16.84 23.35
C GLU A 753 -0.01 16.47 24.77
N VAL A 754 1.29 16.51 25.03
CA VAL A 754 1.88 16.30 26.36
C VAL A 754 2.20 17.67 26.95
N ILE A 755 1.67 17.97 28.14
CA ILE A 755 1.84 19.25 28.84
C ILE A 755 2.54 19.08 30.18
N THR A 756 3.29 20.10 30.60
CA THR A 756 4.05 20.08 31.86
C THR A 756 3.17 19.97 33.11
N ALA A 757 2.05 20.71 33.17
CA ALA A 757 1.12 20.66 34.29
C ALA A 757 -0.32 20.78 33.80
N LYS A 758 -1.20 19.99 34.41
CA LYS A 758 -2.62 19.88 34.03
C LYS A 758 -3.54 20.66 34.97
N PHE A 759 -3.02 21.07 36.12
CA PHE A 759 -3.79 21.78 37.13
C PHE A 759 -3.04 23.01 37.64
N ILE A 760 -3.79 23.97 38.16
CA ILE A 760 -3.25 25.12 38.88
C ILE A 760 -4.02 25.35 40.19
N GLU A 761 -3.26 25.57 41.26
CA GLU A 761 -3.73 25.87 42.60
C GLU A 761 -3.36 27.30 42.95
N VAL A 762 -4.38 28.12 43.13
CA VAL A 762 -4.25 29.52 43.53
C VAL A 762 -4.88 29.69 44.91
N LYS A 763 -4.19 30.43 45.78
CA LYS A 763 -4.72 30.79 47.09
C LYS A 763 -4.68 32.30 47.32
N LEU A 764 -5.78 32.87 47.78
CA LEU A 764 -5.89 34.31 48.09
C LEU A 764 -6.98 34.60 49.13
N PHE A 765 -6.88 35.77 49.77
CA PHE A 765 -7.94 36.30 50.64
C PHE A 765 -8.48 37.62 50.11
N LEU A 766 -9.70 37.95 50.50
CA LEU A 766 -10.38 39.22 50.22
C LEU A 766 -10.50 40.01 51.53
N GLN A 767 -9.96 41.23 51.57
CA GLN A 767 -9.91 42.05 52.79
C GLN A 767 -11.27 42.18 53.47
N GLY A 768 -12.33 42.40 52.68
CA GLY A 768 -13.66 42.63 53.22
C GLY A 768 -14.33 41.39 53.79
N ALA A 769 -14.09 40.23 53.18
CA ALA A 769 -14.66 38.97 53.59
C ALA A 769 -13.91 38.33 54.77
N PHE A 770 -12.64 38.71 54.99
CA PHE A 770 -11.75 38.05 55.94
C PHE A 770 -12.08 38.34 57.41
N HIS A 771 -12.22 37.27 58.21
CA HIS A 771 -12.53 37.32 59.63
C HIS A 771 -11.63 36.36 60.43
N ASN A 772 -10.59 36.91 61.07
CA ASN A 772 -9.57 36.20 61.85
C ASN A 772 -8.73 35.20 61.04
N THR A 773 -9.30 34.07 60.64
CA THR A 773 -8.58 32.94 60.02
C THR A 773 -9.22 32.47 58.71
N GLU A 774 -10.44 32.87 58.41
CA GLU A 774 -11.20 32.46 57.21
C GLU A 774 -12.08 33.62 56.71
N MET A 775 -12.62 33.49 55.50
CA MET A 775 -13.57 34.44 54.92
C MET A 775 -15.02 34.07 55.22
N THR A 776 -15.91 35.05 55.18
CA THR A 776 -17.35 34.85 55.32
C THR A 776 -17.94 34.15 54.10
N THR A 777 -18.86 33.21 54.31
CA THR A 777 -19.68 32.60 53.23
C THR A 777 -21.11 33.12 53.24
N HIS A 778 -21.33 34.32 53.82
CA HIS A 778 -22.67 34.86 54.05
C HIS A 778 -23.51 34.95 52.77
N LEU A 779 -22.92 35.41 51.67
CA LEU A 779 -23.61 35.52 50.38
C LEU A 779 -24.12 34.16 49.89
N ASN A 780 -23.31 33.11 50.04
CA ASN A 780 -23.69 31.74 49.68
C ASN A 780 -24.81 31.22 50.59
N GLN A 781 -24.65 31.37 51.91
CA GLN A 781 -25.67 30.99 52.91
C GLN A 781 -27.01 31.71 52.70
N ALA A 782 -26.97 32.96 52.22
CA ALA A 782 -28.13 33.77 51.92
C ALA A 782 -28.73 33.50 50.52
N GLY A 783 -28.12 32.62 49.71
CA GLY A 783 -28.53 32.33 48.34
C GLY A 783 -28.42 33.55 47.41
N MET A 784 -27.43 34.40 47.65
CA MET A 784 -27.23 35.66 46.92
C MET A 784 -26.16 35.55 45.83
N ILE A 785 -25.30 34.53 45.85
CA ILE A 785 -24.34 34.30 44.76
C ILE A 785 -25.12 33.88 43.50
N PRO A 786 -24.90 34.53 42.34
CA PRO A 786 -25.58 34.16 41.11
C PRO A 786 -25.10 32.80 40.60
N ASP A 787 -26.03 32.04 39.99
CA ASP A 787 -25.70 30.75 39.36
C ASP A 787 -24.91 30.90 38.05
N ASN A 788 -24.92 32.11 37.45
CA ASN A 788 -24.08 32.48 36.30
C ASN A 788 -22.84 33.26 36.76
N GLN A 789 -21.71 33.05 36.08
CA GLN A 789 -20.51 33.86 36.30
C GLN A 789 -20.78 35.37 36.03
N PRO A 790 -20.28 36.31 36.87
CA PRO A 790 -20.61 37.73 36.81
C PRO A 790 -19.67 38.60 35.96
N TYR A 791 -18.73 38.01 35.23
CA TYR A 791 -17.63 38.66 34.50
C TYR A 791 -17.90 38.82 32.99
N ASP A 792 -19.06 38.42 32.48
CA ASP A 792 -19.50 38.61 31.08
C ASP A 792 -19.81 40.07 30.70
N ILE A 793 -19.72 40.98 31.68
CA ILE A 793 -19.94 42.42 31.51
C ILE A 793 -18.65 43.24 31.60
N SER A 794 -18.70 44.47 31.12
CA SER A 794 -17.63 45.47 31.27
C SER A 794 -17.31 45.71 32.75
N PRO A 795 -16.01 45.84 33.13
CA PRO A 795 -14.84 45.96 32.26
C PRO A 795 -14.21 44.65 31.79
N TRP A 796 -14.57 43.50 32.36
CA TRP A 796 -13.89 42.22 32.09
C TRP A 796 -14.23 41.64 30.72
N ASN A 797 -15.51 41.70 30.33
CA ASN A 797 -16.04 41.12 29.08
C ASN A 797 -15.52 39.68 28.86
N TYR A 798 -15.61 38.84 29.89
CA TYR A 798 -15.18 37.45 29.84
C TYR A 798 -16.23 36.61 29.10
N ASP A 799 -15.83 35.98 28.00
CA ASP A 799 -16.71 35.22 27.11
C ASP A 799 -17.08 33.81 27.65
N GLY A 800 -16.67 33.46 28.87
CA GLY A 800 -16.99 32.18 29.50
C GLY A 800 -18.49 31.99 29.72
N THR A 801 -18.92 30.72 29.69
CA THR A 801 -20.35 30.33 29.70
C THR A 801 -20.76 29.56 30.96
N GLU A 802 -19.93 29.62 32.01
CA GLU A 802 -20.13 28.95 33.28
C GLU A 802 -21.49 29.35 33.88
N ASN A 803 -22.40 28.36 33.89
CA ASN A 803 -23.76 28.49 34.37
C ASN A 803 -24.14 27.20 35.09
N LEU A 804 -24.53 27.34 36.35
CA LEU A 804 -24.76 26.25 37.27
C LEU A 804 -26.25 26.08 37.57
N ASN A 805 -26.63 24.89 38.02
CA ASN A 805 -27.98 24.67 38.54
C ASN A 805 -28.11 25.13 40.01
N ALA A 806 -26.99 25.16 40.74
CA ALA A 806 -26.84 25.67 42.09
C ALA A 806 -25.33 25.75 42.42
N ILE A 807 -24.97 26.60 43.38
CA ILE A 807 -23.61 26.70 43.93
C ILE A 807 -23.21 25.36 44.59
N PRO A 808 -22.08 24.73 44.20
CA PRO A 808 -21.80 23.32 44.50
C PRO A 808 -21.29 23.05 45.93
N ASP A 809 -20.71 24.05 46.60
CA ASP A 809 -20.07 23.90 47.91
C ASP A 809 -20.51 25.02 48.89
N PRO A 810 -20.96 24.68 50.12
CA PRO A 810 -21.35 25.67 51.14
C PRO A 810 -20.21 26.55 51.66
N ASP A 811 -18.94 26.15 51.46
CA ASP A 811 -17.76 26.89 51.89
C ASP A 811 -17.31 27.93 50.85
N ILE A 812 -18.01 28.06 49.72
CA ILE A 812 -17.78 29.12 48.73
C ILE A 812 -18.08 30.49 49.34
N THR A 813 -17.09 31.39 49.25
CA THR A 813 -17.17 32.81 49.59
C THR A 813 -17.78 33.59 48.45
N ASP A 814 -17.24 33.45 47.22
CA ASP A 814 -17.66 34.23 46.06
C ASP A 814 -17.11 33.70 44.72
N TRP A 815 -17.59 34.28 43.62
CA TRP A 815 -16.98 34.13 42.29
C TRP A 815 -15.66 34.92 42.17
N ILE A 816 -14.73 34.38 41.38
CA ILE A 816 -13.49 35.04 40.98
C ILE A 816 -13.19 34.78 39.50
N LEU A 817 -12.46 35.68 38.83
CA LEU A 817 -11.95 35.44 37.47
C LEU A 817 -10.43 35.30 37.53
N VAL A 818 -9.94 34.17 37.03
CA VAL A 818 -8.52 33.86 36.95
C VAL A 818 -8.06 34.03 35.50
N GLU A 819 -6.90 34.64 35.32
CA GLU A 819 -6.28 34.87 34.02
C GLU A 819 -4.82 34.40 34.06
N TYR A 820 -4.40 33.75 32.97
CA TYR A 820 -3.08 33.17 32.82
C TYR A 820 -2.29 33.96 31.78
N ARG A 821 -1.07 34.39 32.13
CA ARG A 821 -0.17 35.14 31.25
C ARG A 821 1.17 34.41 31.10
N ASP A 822 1.64 34.22 29.87
CA ASP A 822 2.94 33.61 29.55
C ASP A 822 3.93 34.69 29.08
N ALA A 823 4.92 35.02 29.92
CA ALA A 823 5.86 36.10 29.65
C ALA A 823 7.25 35.82 30.20
N ALA A 824 8.26 36.52 29.70
CA ALA A 824 9.66 36.33 30.11
C ALA A 824 9.95 36.84 31.53
N ASP A 825 9.14 37.79 32.02
CA ASP A 825 9.18 38.32 33.38
C ASP A 825 7.87 39.05 33.72
N ALA A 826 7.65 39.32 35.01
CA ALA A 826 6.43 39.96 35.51
C ALA A 826 6.15 41.35 34.90
N GLY A 827 7.16 42.13 34.51
CA GLY A 827 6.96 43.44 33.88
C GLY A 827 6.48 43.35 32.43
N SER A 828 6.76 42.24 31.76
CA SER A 828 6.30 41.95 30.40
C SER A 828 4.98 41.18 30.34
N ALA A 829 4.52 40.61 31.46
CA ALA A 829 3.25 39.89 31.60
C ALA A 829 2.04 40.84 31.52
N ASN A 830 1.78 41.40 30.34
CA ASN A 830 0.71 42.37 30.07
C ASN A 830 -0.48 41.72 29.33
N SER A 831 -1.52 42.48 28.99
CA SER A 831 -2.71 41.95 28.31
C SER A 831 -2.45 41.23 26.97
N SER A 832 -1.33 41.47 26.28
CA SER A 832 -0.99 40.78 25.03
C SER A 832 -0.44 39.37 25.23
N THR A 833 -0.10 39.00 26.46
CA THR A 833 0.49 37.69 26.79
C THR A 833 -0.50 36.74 27.45
N ILE A 834 -1.80 37.07 27.41
CA ILE A 834 -2.86 36.22 27.95
C ILE A 834 -2.97 34.94 27.11
N ILE A 835 -2.86 33.79 27.78
CA ILE A 835 -3.02 32.46 27.17
C ILE A 835 -4.34 31.79 27.57
N GLY A 836 -4.99 32.25 28.64
CA GLY A 836 -6.27 31.71 29.09
C GLY A 836 -6.94 32.50 30.20
N ARG A 837 -8.25 32.28 30.38
CA ARG A 837 -9.07 32.84 31.46
C ARG A 837 -10.18 31.86 31.85
N GLU A 838 -10.50 31.80 33.14
CA GLU A 838 -11.55 30.95 33.70
C GLU A 838 -12.27 31.63 34.86
N ALA A 839 -13.62 31.56 34.90
CA ALA A 839 -14.39 31.94 36.07
C ALA A 839 -14.41 30.78 37.08
N ALA A 840 -14.00 31.06 38.31
CA ALA A 840 -13.78 30.09 39.37
C ALA A 840 -14.46 30.51 40.68
N PHE A 841 -14.45 29.63 41.67
CA PHE A 841 -14.93 29.94 43.02
C PHE A 841 -13.79 30.11 44.01
N LEU A 842 -13.98 31.05 44.93
CA LEU A 842 -13.11 31.23 46.07
C LEU A 842 -13.74 30.60 47.32
N LEU A 843 -13.05 29.66 47.96
CA LEU A 843 -13.47 29.05 49.23
C LEU A 843 -13.09 29.94 50.43
N LYS A 844 -13.77 29.74 51.56
CA LYS A 844 -13.54 30.50 52.80
C LYS A 844 -12.12 30.40 53.34
N ASP A 845 -11.39 29.34 53.03
CA ASP A 845 -9.99 29.15 53.44
C ASP A 845 -8.98 29.80 52.49
N GLY A 846 -9.47 30.45 51.42
CA GLY A 846 -8.72 31.16 50.41
C GLY A 846 -8.39 30.35 49.15
N THR A 847 -8.71 29.05 49.13
CA THR A 847 -8.43 28.19 47.97
C THR A 847 -9.35 28.55 46.81
N VAL A 848 -8.78 28.69 45.61
CA VAL A 848 -9.56 28.83 44.37
C VAL A 848 -9.84 27.45 43.79
N VAL A 849 -11.09 27.18 43.42
CA VAL A 849 -11.56 25.91 42.88
C VAL A 849 -12.39 26.10 41.60
N ALA A 850 -12.41 25.07 40.76
CA ALA A 850 -13.18 25.07 39.51
C ALA A 850 -14.68 25.28 39.75
N SER A 851 -15.36 25.87 38.77
CA SER A 851 -16.79 26.23 38.86
C SER A 851 -17.74 25.01 38.97
N ASP A 852 -17.29 23.82 38.61
CA ASP A 852 -18.03 22.56 38.79
C ASP A 852 -17.86 21.92 40.18
N GLY A 853 -17.00 22.50 41.03
CA GLY A 853 -16.70 22.01 42.39
C GLY A 853 -15.70 20.84 42.43
N SER A 854 -15.00 20.53 41.33
CA SER A 854 -14.13 19.35 41.21
C SER A 854 -12.77 19.45 41.92
N GLY A 855 -12.38 20.63 42.44
CA GLY A 855 -11.09 20.86 43.09
C GLY A 855 -10.26 21.92 42.36
N SER A 856 -8.97 21.66 42.13
CA SER A 856 -8.03 22.58 41.47
C SER A 856 -8.47 22.96 40.05
N LEU A 857 -8.05 24.13 39.56
CA LEU A 857 -8.40 24.60 38.22
C LEU A 857 -7.68 23.75 37.17
N THR A 858 -8.37 23.40 36.08
CA THR A 858 -7.72 22.71 34.96
C THR A 858 -6.88 23.72 34.18
N PHE A 859 -5.66 23.36 33.83
CA PHE A 859 -4.73 24.19 33.08
C PHE A 859 -4.30 23.46 31.80
N PRO A 860 -5.04 23.62 30.68
CA PRO A 860 -4.78 22.89 29.43
C PRO A 860 -3.91 23.71 28.46
N TYR A 861 -2.97 24.50 28.97
CA TYR A 861 -2.16 25.41 28.15
C TYR A 861 -0.68 25.04 28.25
N SER A 862 0.04 25.14 27.13
CA SER A 862 1.50 25.10 27.12
C SER A 862 2.08 26.45 27.52
N VAL A 863 3.23 26.44 28.21
CA VAL A 863 3.93 27.63 28.69
C VAL A 863 5.30 27.69 28.04
N GLN A 864 5.60 28.75 27.29
CA GLN A 864 6.87 28.91 26.58
C GLN A 864 7.92 29.67 27.40
N ASN A 865 7.49 30.55 28.30
CA ASN A 865 8.36 31.35 29.15
C ASN A 865 8.06 31.06 30.63
N GLU A 866 7.58 32.05 31.38
CA GLU A 866 7.16 31.95 32.77
C GLU A 866 5.67 32.26 32.89
N LEU A 867 4.95 31.45 33.67
CA LEU A 867 3.52 31.60 33.88
C LEU A 867 3.24 32.55 35.06
N PHE A 868 2.39 33.55 34.82
CA PHE A 868 1.89 34.48 35.82
C PHE A 868 0.37 34.38 35.91
N VAL A 869 -0.17 34.51 37.13
CA VAL A 869 -1.61 34.46 37.37
C VAL A 869 -2.13 35.84 37.76
N VAL A 870 -3.19 36.28 37.11
CA VAL A 870 -3.93 37.51 37.43
C VAL A 870 -5.29 37.11 37.99
N VAL A 871 -5.71 37.79 39.04
CA VAL A 871 -6.95 37.53 39.74
C VAL A 871 -7.79 38.79 39.76
N TYR A 872 -9.02 38.67 39.27
CA TYR A 872 -10.01 39.73 39.28
C TYR A 872 -11.20 39.36 40.17
N HIS A 873 -11.62 40.31 41.00
CA HIS A 873 -12.80 40.19 41.83
C HIS A 873 -13.73 41.38 41.59
N ARG A 874 -15.03 41.21 41.81
CA ARG A 874 -16.03 42.22 41.44
C ARG A 874 -15.94 43.54 42.21
N ASN A 875 -15.31 43.54 43.39
CA ASN A 875 -15.30 44.66 44.32
C ASN A 875 -13.94 44.88 45.03
N HIS A 876 -12.90 44.17 44.56
CA HIS A 876 -11.51 44.31 45.02
C HIS A 876 -10.60 44.69 43.85
N VAL A 877 -9.52 45.38 44.19
CA VAL A 877 -8.45 45.73 43.26
C VAL A 877 -7.84 44.45 42.66
N PRO A 878 -7.69 44.35 41.33
CA PRO A 878 -7.12 43.17 40.70
C PRO A 878 -5.61 43.08 40.94
N VAL A 879 -5.11 41.85 41.03
CA VAL A 879 -3.71 41.57 41.39
C VAL A 879 -3.10 40.55 40.44
N MET A 880 -1.79 40.63 40.27
CA MET A 880 -0.99 39.63 39.54
C MET A 880 0.08 39.07 40.46
N SER A 881 0.47 37.81 40.24
CA SER A 881 1.65 37.22 40.87
C SER A 881 2.91 38.05 40.59
N ALA A 882 3.70 38.33 41.62
CA ALA A 882 4.96 39.05 41.47
C ALA A 882 6.07 38.18 40.86
N ASN A 883 5.99 36.88 41.11
CA ASN A 883 6.93 35.86 40.66
C ASN A 883 6.19 34.83 39.79
N PRO A 884 6.90 34.09 38.93
CA PRO A 884 6.33 32.96 38.21
C PRO A 884 5.66 31.98 39.16
N VAL A 885 4.58 31.35 38.70
CA VAL A 885 3.97 30.24 39.43
C VAL A 885 4.93 29.04 39.42
N THR A 886 4.97 28.30 40.53
CA THR A 886 5.90 27.17 40.69
C THR A 886 5.23 25.87 40.34
N GLU A 887 5.82 25.09 39.45
CA GLU A 887 5.35 23.75 39.12
C GLU A 887 5.89 22.72 40.12
N SER A 888 5.01 21.81 40.57
CA SER A 888 5.42 20.59 41.25
C SER A 888 4.39 19.47 41.06
N GLY A 889 4.81 18.36 40.48
CA GLY A 889 3.98 17.15 40.38
C GLY A 889 2.80 17.28 39.42
N GLY A 890 2.96 18.03 38.33
CA GLY A 890 1.93 18.28 37.33
C GLY A 890 0.93 19.37 37.74
N ILE A 891 1.24 20.14 38.78
CA ILE A 891 0.40 21.20 39.33
C ILE A 891 1.21 22.49 39.46
N TYR A 892 0.68 23.59 38.93
CA TYR A 892 1.21 24.93 39.22
C TYR A 892 0.64 25.45 40.54
N HIS A 893 1.47 26.03 41.38
CA HIS A 893 1.06 26.56 42.69
C HIS A 893 1.39 28.05 42.81
N TYR A 894 0.42 28.81 43.35
CA TYR A 894 0.65 30.19 43.78
C TYR A 894 -0.19 30.57 45.01
N ASP A 895 0.45 31.13 46.03
CA ASP A 895 -0.21 31.54 47.27
C ASP A 895 0.04 33.03 47.54
N PHE A 896 -0.98 33.86 47.31
CA PHE A 896 -0.93 35.29 47.58
C PHE A 896 -0.93 35.62 49.08
N THR A 897 -1.27 34.68 49.96
CA THR A 897 -1.62 35.00 51.36
C THR A 897 -0.39 35.17 52.28
N ILE A 898 0.81 34.81 51.80
CA ILE A 898 1.99 34.61 52.66
C ILE A 898 2.91 35.82 52.80
N SER A 899 2.97 36.72 51.81
CA SER A 899 3.77 37.96 51.87
C SER A 899 3.30 39.01 50.85
N ASP A 900 3.63 40.29 51.08
CA ASP A 900 3.41 41.36 50.11
C ASP A 900 4.24 41.17 48.83
N GLU A 901 5.38 40.48 48.94
CA GLU A 901 6.23 40.12 47.80
C GLU A 901 5.56 39.14 46.82
N GLN A 902 4.39 38.56 47.14
CA GLN A 902 3.61 37.74 46.19
C GLN A 902 2.77 38.59 45.22
N PHE A 903 2.60 39.87 45.51
CA PHE A 903 1.77 40.76 44.70
C PHE A 903 2.67 41.62 43.83
N TYR A 904 2.43 41.62 42.53
CA TYR A 904 3.13 42.53 41.62
C TYR A 904 2.80 43.99 42.03
N GLY A 905 3.84 44.76 42.32
CA GLY A 905 3.72 46.10 42.93
C GLY A 905 3.85 46.15 44.48
N GLY A 906 3.99 44.99 45.14
CA GLY A 906 4.25 44.86 46.57
C GLY A 906 3.11 45.40 47.44
N MET A 907 3.48 46.06 48.55
CA MET A 907 2.54 46.71 49.49
C MET A 907 1.55 47.71 48.85
N GLY A 908 1.78 48.16 47.61
CA GLY A 908 0.83 49.03 46.90
C GLY A 908 -0.40 48.31 46.36
N SER A 909 -0.29 47.00 46.13
CA SER A 909 -1.32 46.17 45.47
C SER A 909 -2.03 45.19 46.44
N CYS A 910 -1.66 45.19 47.72
CA CYS A 910 -2.20 44.27 48.72
C CYS A 910 -2.34 44.93 50.10
N ILE A 911 -3.01 44.24 51.02
CA ILE A 911 -3.15 44.69 52.41
C ILE A 911 -2.96 43.55 53.40
N GLU A 912 -2.27 43.82 54.50
CA GLU A 912 -2.12 42.89 55.62
C GLU A 912 -3.36 42.95 56.51
N VAL A 913 -4.16 41.87 56.52
CA VAL A 913 -5.42 41.80 57.27
C VAL A 913 -5.21 41.40 58.73
N VAL A 914 -4.20 40.56 58.97
CA VAL A 914 -3.63 40.24 60.28
C VAL A 914 -2.14 40.00 60.11
N PRO A 915 -1.30 40.13 61.16
CA PRO A 915 0.15 39.98 61.01
C PRO A 915 0.54 38.68 60.29
N GLY A 916 1.19 38.81 59.13
CA GLY A 916 1.65 37.71 58.28
C GLY A 916 0.62 37.13 57.32
N VAL A 917 -0.58 37.72 57.18
CA VAL A 917 -1.62 37.28 56.23
C VAL A 917 -2.03 38.45 55.34
N TRP A 918 -1.90 38.23 54.03
CA TRP A 918 -2.12 39.24 53.01
C TRP A 918 -3.36 38.93 52.17
N SER A 919 -4.02 39.98 51.71
CA SER A 919 -5.26 39.89 50.92
C SER A 919 -5.31 40.93 49.81
N LEU A 920 -6.22 40.73 48.87
CA LEU A 920 -6.63 41.76 47.91
C LEU A 920 -7.29 42.92 48.66
N ILE A 921 -7.12 44.13 48.13
CA ILE A 921 -7.67 45.38 48.70
C ILE A 921 -9.12 45.54 48.25
N GLY A 922 -10.05 45.69 49.19
CA GLY A 922 -11.46 45.93 48.87
C GLY A 922 -11.77 47.42 48.63
N GLY A 923 -12.86 47.71 47.92
CA GLY A 923 -13.35 49.08 47.76
C GLY A 923 -13.43 49.59 46.33
N ASP A 924 -13.05 48.77 45.34
CA ASP A 924 -13.07 49.10 43.91
C ASP A 924 -14.40 48.68 43.30
N ALA A 925 -15.37 49.60 43.25
CA ALA A 925 -16.75 49.31 42.85
C ALA A 925 -16.98 49.38 41.34
N ASP A 926 -16.11 50.03 40.57
CA ASP A 926 -16.17 50.03 39.11
C ASP A 926 -15.11 49.17 38.43
N ALA A 927 -14.30 48.47 39.21
CA ALA A 927 -13.27 47.56 38.75
C ALA A 927 -12.26 48.25 37.81
N ASP A 928 -11.96 49.52 38.07
CA ASP A 928 -10.96 50.30 37.36
C ASP A 928 -9.53 50.08 37.90
N GLY A 929 -9.42 49.29 38.98
CA GLY A 929 -8.18 48.96 39.66
C GLY A 929 -7.73 50.01 40.67
N SER A 930 -8.54 51.03 40.98
CA SER A 930 -8.18 52.14 41.87
C SER A 930 -9.30 52.49 42.85
N VAL A 931 -9.06 52.31 44.15
CA VAL A 931 -10.02 52.73 45.18
C VAL A 931 -9.95 54.24 45.38
N ASN A 932 -10.97 54.95 44.90
CA ASN A 932 -11.00 56.40 44.88
C ASN A 932 -12.41 56.97 45.14
N SER A 933 -12.56 58.30 45.07
CA SER A 933 -13.82 58.97 45.36
C SER A 933 -14.97 58.53 44.46
N THR A 934 -14.71 58.04 43.24
CA THR A 934 -15.74 57.57 42.30
C THR A 934 -16.47 56.35 42.86
N ASP A 935 -15.75 55.38 43.42
CA ASP A 935 -16.32 54.18 44.06
C ASP A 935 -17.34 54.54 45.13
N LYS A 936 -17.04 55.57 45.90
CA LYS A 936 -17.90 56.00 47.00
C LYS A 936 -18.98 56.99 46.56
N ASP A 937 -18.59 58.07 45.88
CA ASP A 937 -19.48 59.19 45.55
C ASP A 937 -20.48 58.85 44.43
N THR A 938 -20.08 58.01 43.47
CA THR A 938 -20.92 57.56 42.36
C THR A 938 -21.62 56.25 42.69
N TYR A 939 -20.86 55.21 43.06
CA TYR A 939 -21.44 53.85 43.17
C TYR A 939 -22.02 53.56 44.55
N TRP A 940 -21.22 53.61 45.62
CA TRP A 940 -21.70 53.30 46.98
C TRP A 940 -22.87 54.19 47.39
N ASN A 941 -22.80 55.51 47.14
CA ASN A 941 -23.90 56.44 47.44
C ASN A 941 -25.22 56.08 46.73
N SER A 942 -25.14 55.46 45.55
CA SER A 942 -26.33 55.07 44.78
C SER A 942 -26.96 53.76 45.27
N LEU A 943 -26.20 52.93 46.00
CA LEU A 943 -26.60 51.60 46.44
C LEU A 943 -26.71 51.45 47.96
N VAL A 944 -26.30 52.45 48.75
CA VAL A 944 -26.37 52.41 50.22
C VAL A 944 -27.79 52.15 50.72
N GLY A 945 -27.92 51.16 51.60
CA GLY A 945 -29.18 50.67 52.17
C GLY A 945 -29.88 49.58 51.34
N LEU A 946 -29.29 49.15 50.22
CA LEU A 946 -29.78 48.02 49.42
C LEU A 946 -29.13 46.70 49.85
N LYS A 947 -29.87 45.61 49.64
CA LYS A 947 -29.42 44.22 49.90
C LYS A 947 -29.29 43.44 48.61
N GLY A 948 -28.35 42.52 48.57
CA GLY A 948 -28.13 41.60 47.45
C GLY A 948 -26.66 41.53 47.03
N TYR A 949 -26.41 40.85 45.91
CA TYR A 949 -25.10 40.71 45.29
C TYR A 949 -24.70 42.00 44.57
N LEU A 950 -24.17 42.95 45.32
CA LEU A 950 -23.89 44.31 44.85
C LEU A 950 -22.39 44.57 44.77
N LYS A 951 -21.97 45.35 43.78
CA LYS A 951 -20.56 45.76 43.59
C LYS A 951 -20.01 46.67 44.69
N THR A 952 -20.87 47.22 45.53
CA THR A 952 -20.52 48.12 46.64
C THR A 952 -20.64 47.46 48.03
N ASP A 953 -21.07 46.20 48.09
CA ASP A 953 -20.97 45.36 49.28
C ASP A 953 -19.52 44.86 49.37
N PHE A 954 -18.64 45.70 49.90
CA PHE A 954 -17.20 45.47 49.95
C PHE A 954 -16.83 44.44 51.02
N ASN A 955 -17.67 44.22 52.02
CA ASN A 955 -17.44 43.27 53.10
C ASN A 955 -18.10 41.89 52.89
N LEU A 956 -18.93 41.76 51.84
CA LEU A 956 -19.61 40.53 51.43
C LEU A 956 -20.64 40.04 52.49
N ASP A 957 -21.28 40.95 53.22
CA ASP A 957 -22.39 40.65 54.16
C ASP A 957 -23.78 40.79 53.53
N GLY A 958 -23.85 41.02 52.21
CA GLY A 958 -25.11 41.06 51.43
C GLY A 958 -25.87 42.36 51.56
N GLU A 959 -25.28 43.40 52.14
CA GLU A 959 -25.87 44.73 52.29
C GLU A 959 -24.84 45.83 52.04
N THR A 960 -25.12 46.78 51.14
CA THR A 960 -24.28 47.97 51.01
C THR A 960 -24.62 48.96 52.12
N ASP A 961 -23.77 49.09 53.14
CA ASP A 961 -24.00 49.96 54.29
C ASP A 961 -22.75 50.78 54.69
N ASN A 962 -22.84 51.44 55.85
CA ASN A 962 -21.73 52.27 56.33
C ASN A 962 -20.48 51.46 56.74
N LYS A 963 -20.58 50.15 56.97
CA LYS A 963 -19.43 49.28 57.24
C LYS A 963 -18.58 49.10 56.00
N ASP A 964 -19.18 48.92 54.82
CA ASP A 964 -18.43 48.87 53.54
C ASP A 964 -17.58 50.11 53.36
N LYS A 965 -18.20 51.28 53.57
CA LYS A 965 -17.49 52.55 53.47
C LYS A 965 -16.46 52.70 54.58
N ASN A 966 -16.85 52.53 55.85
CA ASN A 966 -16.00 52.93 56.97
C ASN A 966 -14.87 51.94 57.25
N ASN A 967 -15.10 50.65 57.03
CA ASN A 967 -14.17 49.59 57.38
C ASN A 967 -13.34 49.14 56.18
N ILE A 968 -13.85 49.25 54.95
CA ILE A 968 -13.16 48.77 53.75
C ILE A 968 -12.70 49.94 52.87
N TRP A 969 -13.63 50.75 52.35
CA TRP A 969 -13.29 51.83 51.41
C TRP A 969 -12.43 52.95 52.02
N ILE A 970 -12.75 53.45 53.23
CA ILE A 970 -11.98 54.57 53.84
C ILE A 970 -10.51 54.17 54.07
N PRO A 971 -10.20 52.99 54.64
CA PRO A 971 -8.81 52.54 54.77
C PRO A 971 -8.09 52.30 53.44
N ALA A 972 -8.82 51.89 52.40
CA ALA A 972 -8.27 51.58 51.08
C ALA A 972 -8.20 52.79 50.12
N ASN A 973 -8.85 53.92 50.45
CA ASN A 973 -8.92 55.06 49.54
C ASN A 973 -7.53 55.63 49.23
N GLY A 974 -7.18 55.63 47.94
CA GLY A 974 -5.87 55.98 47.40
C GLY A 974 -5.02 54.78 46.97
N SER A 975 -5.49 53.55 47.17
CA SER A 975 -4.85 52.34 46.67
C SER A 975 -5.13 52.13 45.19
N THR A 976 -4.13 51.67 44.44
CA THR A 976 -4.22 51.36 43.01
C THR A 976 -3.44 50.09 42.71
N GLY A 977 -4.07 49.14 42.02
CA GLY A 977 -3.45 47.93 41.54
C GLY A 977 -2.44 48.24 40.43
N LEU A 978 -1.34 47.50 40.42
CA LEU A 978 -0.20 47.78 39.52
C LEU A 978 -0.08 46.76 38.38
N LEU A 979 -1.18 46.38 37.71
CA LEU A 979 -1.09 45.44 36.58
C LEU A 979 -0.27 46.04 35.39
N PRO A 980 0.63 45.27 34.76
CA PRO A 980 1.38 45.69 33.56
C PRO A 980 0.53 45.84 32.29
#